data_AF-A0A943FQ28-F1
#
_entry.id   AF-A0A943FQ28-F1
#
_cell.length_a   1.000
_cell.length_b   1.000
_cell.length_c   1.000
_cell.angle_alpha   90.00
_cell.angle_beta   90.00
_cell.angle_gamma   90.00
#
_symmetry.space_group_name_H-M   'P 1'
#
loop_
_entity.id
_entity.type
_entity.pdbx_description
1 polymer ?
#
loop_
_entity_poly.entity_id
_entity_poly.type
_entity_poly.pdbx_seq_one_letter_code
_entity_poly.pdbx_strand_id
1 'polypeptide(L)'
;MKQKQRKRGAKRIFAGAMAVLMVLSAVDVSGWGVMNAKAEESAVEKAPQNLSIIDENAEFRYIILNGELQDDGVSDNANTLYAGTNWYYDREKNQLVLQNASVQHIIVEGGDLTVLLSGENTVSGNITSKSSNGEHTLELKSDNSGSLTVGTQIGDGTISDGSGKQMNLKITDATVYAPEIVCKGSLKIENSHVIVSSGDSANYAIDTGCDISITNSYVEAKIGKDEYAISSKNGLVVSNSQIMACNSGGYEDGVIKGGSFSDAVVTKQYGNNVTKSVVYGNASLREKLTIPNNGTIVFMQGASITNQELLAVEDGANILVNGYMIEDIEASGDTHTHNKDGDITYTWEDDNNHIKNVACKDCPIGYVTKETESHSIGENGFCACNEVYQPAKLTTDKYDMDGDDSKDAVYEISNAGQLFWFAGLVNGTLSGVTQNTSANAVLSKDIVVNKNVLKPDGTLNDGTFKEWAPIGTGETSPNVYTGTFDGRNYTISGLYFNQENNYDIGLFGRNNGKIANAGILDSYFYGTSKVGGVCGNNYTGTITNCYNTGSVSGLGTLGGVSGYNYTGSITNCYNTGNVSGSGGFVGGVSGRNSKGTIINSYNAGSVSGLGCVGGVSGDNYTGSITDCYNIGSVSGSEGDVGGVNGYNNGGTITNCYNVGSVSGTDYYVGGVSGENANGTITNCYYDSTIYTGTAIGANSSGTTEKVEGKTTDEFKTGEVAYLLSQGCSTGEGDNTVTYDGSIWGQTIGTDTYPTLGGAKVYKNATYNGCEGKPGEPVSYEYSNTEKNTYGDHPDADNDGKCDDCGQYIDGIGAKLAGYSLSLTGNIGVNFYMELSDQIIADKGAYMQFTLPNGSVTKVPVSEAQTNATIKEGTTYYRFPCEVSSYEMTQDIKAQMFDGNGKCGKEYTYTVRDYAQYIIKNYSSYVDAYPFAVAMLNYGASSQKYFNKAVDDLANKNLSSYDQEIPNLFNGYINGFVAKKAENGVLGQFAGLSMVLKSETTLNLFYEPKEGVDVSKLKFLVDGKEITPVKRGQYYILSLENIRANELGNSKTFTVTDGTNTLSGDYCAMMYCYQVLQAAKGAYADDLVTLVKAFSDYAYTAQSVCKSN
;
A
#
# COMPACT_ATOMS: atom_id res chain seq x y z
N MET A 1 17.71 -15.20 51.15
CA MET A 1 16.79 -15.14 52.31
C MET A 1 15.37 -15.35 51.81
N LYS A 2 14.64 -16.27 52.47
CA LYS A 2 13.19 -16.57 52.44
C LYS A 2 12.52 -17.15 51.17
N GLN A 3 11.87 -18.30 51.41
CA GLN A 3 11.00 -19.12 50.55
C GLN A 3 9.68 -18.44 50.15
N LYS A 4 9.08 -18.86 49.02
CA LYS A 4 7.67 -19.30 48.96
C LYS A 4 7.34 -20.07 47.66
N GLN A 5 6.32 -20.92 47.80
CA GLN A 5 5.91 -22.06 46.98
C GLN A 5 5.33 -21.70 45.59
N ARG A 6 5.54 -22.59 44.62
CA ARG A 6 4.79 -22.67 43.34
C ARG A 6 3.77 -23.82 43.42
N LYS A 7 2.48 -23.53 43.23
CA LYS A 7 1.44 -24.49 42.81
C LYS A 7 1.24 -24.35 41.30
N ARG A 8 1.40 -25.44 40.56
CA ARG A 8 0.98 -25.59 39.15
C ARG A 8 -0.32 -26.40 39.15
N GLY A 9 -1.40 -25.80 38.66
CA GLY A 9 -2.63 -26.50 38.29
C GLY A 9 -2.50 -27.05 36.87
N ALA A 10 -2.80 -28.33 36.69
CA ALA A 10 -2.89 -28.97 35.40
C ALA A 10 -4.33 -28.94 34.91
N LYS A 11 -4.53 -28.33 33.74
CA LYS A 11 -5.73 -28.43 32.90
C LYS A 11 -5.88 -29.87 32.38
N ARG A 12 -7.11 -30.38 32.31
CA ARG A 12 -7.47 -31.49 31.41
C ARG A 12 -8.71 -31.09 30.62
N ILE A 13 -8.57 -31.16 29.31
CA ILE A 13 -9.64 -31.09 28.31
C ILE A 13 -10.03 -32.54 27.96
N PHE A 14 -11.34 -32.69 27.70
CA PHE A 14 -12.04 -33.89 27.23
C PHE A 14 -11.58 -34.37 25.86
N ALA A 15 -11.62 -35.68 25.65
CA ALA A 15 -11.91 -36.31 24.35
C ALA A 15 -12.68 -37.61 24.61
N GLY A 16 -13.85 -37.78 23.96
CA GLY A 16 -14.58 -39.06 23.85
C GLY A 16 -13.93 -39.95 22.76
N ALA A 17 -14.38 -41.16 22.45
CA ALA A 17 -15.43 -42.05 22.94
C ALA A 17 -15.09 -43.48 22.46
N MET A 18 -15.83 -44.47 22.99
CA MET A 18 -15.99 -45.87 22.54
C MET A 18 -14.75 -46.80 22.57
N ALA A 19 -14.79 -47.81 23.45
CA ALA A 19 -15.12 -49.20 23.09
C ALA A 19 -14.68 -50.20 24.18
N VAL A 20 -15.37 -51.35 24.18
CA VAL A 20 -14.99 -52.68 24.71
C VAL A 20 -15.39 -53.02 26.15
N LEU A 21 -16.52 -53.74 26.21
CA LEU A 21 -16.80 -54.99 26.93
C LEU A 21 -15.72 -55.60 27.86
N MET A 22 -16.21 -56.15 28.98
CA MET A 22 -15.70 -57.31 29.72
C MET A 22 -14.61 -57.15 30.81
N VAL A 23 -15.01 -57.61 32.01
CA VAL A 23 -14.30 -58.54 32.92
C VAL A 23 -13.48 -57.97 34.11
N LEU A 24 -14.10 -58.15 35.29
CA LEU A 24 -13.58 -58.66 36.58
C LEU A 24 -12.52 -57.89 37.40
N SER A 25 -12.90 -57.75 38.69
CA SER A 25 -12.10 -57.77 39.94
C SER A 25 -11.03 -56.67 40.11
N ALA A 26 -10.67 -56.16 41.29
CA ALA A 26 -10.79 -56.55 42.69
C ALA A 26 -10.58 -55.24 43.51
N VAL A 27 -11.33 -55.01 44.59
CA VAL A 27 -10.83 -55.11 45.99
C VAL A 27 -10.06 -53.87 46.51
N ASP A 28 -10.69 -53.25 47.51
CA ASP A 28 -10.16 -52.81 48.82
C ASP A 28 -10.22 -51.33 49.27
N VAL A 29 -11.21 -51.12 50.15
CA VAL A 29 -11.15 -50.67 51.57
C VAL A 29 -10.80 -49.23 51.90
N SER A 30 -11.75 -48.55 52.55
CA SER A 30 -11.72 -48.12 53.97
C SER A 30 -12.69 -46.95 54.16
N GLY A 31 -13.50 -46.81 55.20
CA GLY A 31 -13.73 -47.58 56.41
C GLY A 31 -14.95 -46.96 57.11
N TRP A 32 -15.80 -47.82 57.65
CA TRP A 32 -17.04 -47.50 58.33
C TRP A 32 -16.85 -46.81 59.68
N GLY A 33 -17.68 -45.80 59.95
CA GLY A 33 -18.08 -45.37 61.29
C GLY A 33 -19.53 -45.80 61.51
N VAL A 34 -19.71 -46.92 62.19
CA VAL A 34 -21.01 -47.53 62.50
C VAL A 34 -21.78 -46.65 63.49
N MET A 35 -22.92 -46.11 63.08
CA MET A 35 -24.04 -45.86 63.99
C MET A 35 -25.11 -46.89 63.68
N ASN A 36 -25.44 -47.67 64.71
CA ASN A 36 -26.47 -48.69 64.70
C ASN A 36 -27.81 -48.11 64.25
N ALA A 37 -28.19 -48.37 63.00
CA ALA A 37 -29.60 -48.42 62.67
C ALA A 37 -30.18 -49.63 63.42
N LYS A 38 -31.00 -49.36 64.44
CA LYS A 38 -32.04 -50.31 64.82
C LYS A 38 -32.73 -50.72 63.52
N ALA A 39 -32.76 -52.01 63.22
CA ALA A 39 -33.75 -52.52 62.29
C ALA A 39 -35.11 -52.03 62.79
N GLU A 40 -35.76 -51.17 62.01
CA GLU A 40 -37.20 -51.01 62.14
C GLU A 40 -37.77 -52.42 61.97
N GLU A 41 -38.39 -52.92 63.03
CA GLU A 41 -39.30 -54.04 62.92
C GLU A 41 -40.29 -53.69 61.81
N SER A 42 -40.25 -54.40 60.68
CA SER A 42 -41.32 -54.35 59.70
C SER A 42 -42.59 -54.73 60.45
N ALA A 43 -43.44 -53.73 60.73
CA ALA A 43 -44.81 -53.98 61.14
C ALA A 43 -45.38 -54.94 60.10
N VAL A 44 -45.89 -56.08 60.55
CA VAL A 44 -46.55 -57.04 59.65
C VAL A 44 -47.72 -56.29 59.01
N GLU A 45 -47.60 -55.95 57.73
CA GLU A 45 -48.68 -55.34 56.95
C GLU A 45 -49.95 -56.17 57.14
N LYS A 46 -51.02 -55.54 57.61
CA LYS A 46 -52.28 -56.24 57.84
C LYS A 46 -53.09 -56.16 56.55
N ALA A 47 -53.22 -57.28 55.84
CA ALA A 47 -54.07 -57.33 54.64
C ALA A 47 -55.50 -56.79 54.90
N PRO A 48 -56.18 -56.23 53.89
CA PRO A 48 -57.50 -55.63 54.05
C PRO A 48 -58.53 -56.63 54.57
N GLN A 49 -59.46 -56.18 55.42
CA GLN A 49 -60.64 -56.95 55.80
C GLN A 49 -61.62 -57.08 54.64
N ASN A 50 -61.85 -56.00 53.89
CA ASN A 50 -62.57 -56.06 52.63
C ASN A 50 -61.75 -55.36 51.54
N LEU A 51 -61.63 -56.00 50.39
CA LEU A 51 -61.10 -55.40 49.18
C LEU A 51 -62.11 -55.66 48.07
N SER A 52 -62.62 -54.60 47.45
CA SER A 52 -63.56 -54.72 46.35
C SER A 52 -63.18 -53.81 45.19
N ILE A 53 -63.55 -54.27 44.00
CA ILE A 53 -63.32 -53.56 42.75
C ILE A 53 -64.62 -53.55 41.96
N ILE A 54 -64.88 -52.44 41.28
CA ILE A 54 -65.93 -52.36 40.25
C ILE A 54 -65.20 -52.36 38.91
N ASP A 55 -65.38 -53.40 38.12
CA ASP A 55 -64.71 -53.53 36.83
C ASP A 55 -65.30 -52.57 35.76
N GLU A 56 -64.73 -52.59 34.55
CA GLU A 56 -65.18 -51.76 33.44
C GLU A 56 -66.66 -51.94 33.07
N ASN A 57 -67.25 -53.10 33.36
CA ASN A 57 -68.65 -53.43 33.07
C ASN A 57 -69.61 -53.00 34.19
N ALA A 58 -69.13 -52.25 35.18
CA ALA A 58 -69.88 -51.86 36.39
C ALA A 58 -70.26 -53.04 37.30
N GLU A 59 -69.61 -54.20 37.17
CA GLU A 59 -69.84 -55.32 38.08
C GLU A 59 -69.05 -55.15 39.37
N PHE A 60 -69.74 -55.18 40.50
CA PHE A 60 -69.15 -55.11 41.83
C PHE A 60 -68.64 -56.50 42.27
N ARG A 61 -67.36 -56.59 42.61
CA ARG A 61 -66.70 -57.84 43.03
C ARG A 61 -65.98 -57.67 44.37
N TYR A 62 -66.23 -58.58 45.31
CA TYR A 62 -65.39 -58.72 46.51
C TYR A 62 -64.20 -59.63 46.17
N ILE A 63 -62.99 -59.08 46.28
CA ILE A 63 -61.71 -59.81 46.20
C ILE A 63 -61.41 -60.43 47.57
N ILE A 64 -61.60 -59.64 48.64
CA ILE A 64 -61.52 -60.07 50.03
C ILE A 64 -62.82 -59.65 50.72
N LEU A 65 -63.42 -60.57 51.48
CA LEU A 65 -64.58 -60.31 52.34
C LEU A 65 -64.31 -60.87 53.73
N ASN A 66 -64.40 -60.03 54.76
CA ASN A 66 -64.11 -60.36 56.16
C ASN A 66 -62.73 -61.05 56.38
N GLY A 67 -61.72 -60.66 55.61
CA GLY A 67 -60.35 -61.19 55.67
C GLY A 67 -60.12 -62.48 54.88
N GLU A 68 -61.14 -63.03 54.21
CA GLU A 68 -61.03 -64.23 53.38
C GLU A 68 -60.98 -63.88 51.89
N LEU A 69 -60.01 -64.46 51.16
CA LEU A 69 -59.91 -64.35 49.70
C LEU A 69 -61.10 -65.08 49.07
N GLN A 70 -61.83 -64.41 48.18
CA GLN A 70 -63.00 -64.99 47.51
C GLN A 70 -62.59 -65.87 46.32
N ASP A 71 -63.50 -66.69 45.82
CA ASP A 71 -63.30 -67.47 44.58
C ASP A 71 -63.64 -66.59 43.37
N ASP A 72 -62.75 -66.52 42.38
CA ASP A 72 -62.95 -65.76 41.14
C ASP A 72 -63.54 -66.59 39.99
N GLY A 73 -63.77 -67.89 40.21
CA GLY A 73 -64.37 -68.80 39.24
C GLY A 73 -63.44 -69.20 38.09
N VAL A 74 -62.14 -68.89 38.16
CA VAL A 74 -61.13 -69.24 37.14
C VAL A 74 -60.37 -70.49 37.59
N SER A 75 -60.54 -71.61 36.89
CA SER A 75 -60.04 -72.94 37.31
C SER A 75 -58.51 -73.08 37.41
N ASP A 76 -57.75 -72.13 36.86
CA ASP A 76 -56.30 -72.19 36.73
C ASP A 76 -55.57 -71.17 37.64
N ASN A 77 -56.30 -70.43 38.49
CA ASN A 77 -55.71 -69.50 39.44
C ASN A 77 -55.19 -70.21 40.70
N ALA A 78 -54.04 -69.76 41.21
CA ALA A 78 -53.48 -70.28 42.46
C ALA A 78 -54.38 -69.88 43.66
N ASN A 79 -54.42 -70.68 44.73
CA ASN A 79 -55.18 -70.41 45.98
C ASN A 79 -54.77 -69.12 46.74
N THR A 80 -53.90 -68.32 46.14
CA THR A 80 -53.36 -67.05 46.64
C THR A 80 -53.61 -65.88 45.68
N LEU A 81 -54.25 -66.12 44.52
CA LEU A 81 -54.52 -65.12 43.49
C LEU A 81 -56.03 -64.98 43.24
N TYR A 82 -56.48 -63.74 43.02
CA TYR A 82 -57.82 -63.41 42.51
C TYR A 82 -57.65 -62.51 41.30
N ALA A 83 -58.14 -62.89 40.12
CA ALA A 83 -57.88 -62.14 38.87
C ALA A 83 -59.16 -61.61 38.19
N GLY A 84 -59.01 -60.51 37.46
CA GLY A 84 -59.98 -59.96 36.52
C GLY A 84 -59.32 -59.53 35.21
N THR A 85 -60.02 -58.75 34.39
CA THR A 85 -59.47 -58.24 33.12
C THR A 85 -58.31 -57.29 33.41
N ASN A 86 -57.09 -57.67 33.05
CA ASN A 86 -55.88 -56.85 33.16
C ASN A 86 -55.49 -56.44 34.59
N TRP A 87 -56.02 -57.11 35.62
CA TRP A 87 -55.62 -56.92 37.01
C TRP A 87 -55.70 -58.23 37.79
N TYR A 88 -54.93 -58.34 38.86
CA TYR A 88 -55.03 -59.45 39.81
C TYR A 88 -54.58 -59.02 41.21
N TYR A 89 -55.08 -59.71 42.23
CA TYR A 89 -54.65 -59.55 43.61
C TYR A 89 -53.79 -60.75 44.04
N ASP A 90 -52.58 -60.47 44.52
CA ASP A 90 -51.61 -61.42 45.08
C ASP A 90 -51.67 -61.36 46.61
N ARG A 91 -52.24 -62.40 47.22
CA ARG A 91 -52.40 -62.50 48.67
C ARG A 91 -51.07 -62.68 49.40
N GLU A 92 -50.05 -63.29 48.80
CA GLU A 92 -48.75 -63.49 49.46
C GLU A 92 -48.01 -62.16 49.60
N LYS A 93 -48.20 -61.25 48.63
CA LYS A 93 -47.59 -59.93 48.62
C LYS A 93 -48.52 -58.82 49.12
N ASN A 94 -49.77 -59.15 49.46
CA ASN A 94 -50.81 -58.17 49.81
C ASN A 94 -50.92 -57.04 48.77
N GLN A 95 -50.96 -57.42 47.50
CA GLN A 95 -50.75 -56.51 46.37
C GLN A 95 -51.83 -56.65 45.29
N LEU A 96 -52.50 -55.56 44.95
CA LEU A 96 -53.37 -55.45 43.78
C LEU A 96 -52.54 -54.96 42.59
N VAL A 97 -52.33 -55.80 41.59
CA VAL A 97 -51.58 -55.46 40.39
C VAL A 97 -52.54 -55.03 39.28
N LEU A 98 -52.34 -53.83 38.73
CA LEU A 98 -53.04 -53.30 37.56
C LEU A 98 -52.07 -53.27 36.37
N GLN A 99 -52.46 -53.85 35.23
CA GLN A 99 -51.62 -53.99 34.04
C GLN A 99 -52.34 -53.52 32.78
N ASN A 100 -52.31 -52.22 32.48
CA ASN A 100 -53.21 -51.61 31.49
C ASN A 100 -54.70 -51.86 31.82
N ALA A 101 -55.03 -51.76 33.11
CA ALA A 101 -56.36 -52.01 33.63
C ALA A 101 -57.24 -50.76 33.52
N SER A 102 -58.51 -50.97 33.18
CA SER A 102 -59.57 -49.96 33.29
C SER A 102 -60.63 -50.46 34.25
N VAL A 103 -60.80 -49.78 35.38
CA VAL A 103 -61.78 -50.12 36.42
C VAL A 103 -62.53 -48.87 36.85
N GLN A 104 -63.67 -49.02 37.53
CA GLN A 104 -64.46 -47.88 37.98
C GLN A 104 -64.12 -47.47 39.41
N HIS A 105 -64.02 -48.42 40.34
CA HIS A 105 -63.76 -48.11 41.75
C HIS A 105 -62.84 -49.14 42.37
N ILE A 106 -61.96 -48.70 43.26
CA ILE A 106 -61.17 -49.55 44.16
C ILE A 106 -61.53 -49.14 45.59
N ILE A 107 -62.01 -50.09 46.39
CA ILE A 107 -62.47 -49.83 47.76
C ILE A 107 -61.75 -50.79 48.70
N VAL A 108 -60.98 -50.22 49.62
CA VAL A 108 -60.18 -50.92 50.62
C VAL A 108 -60.76 -50.64 52.00
N GLU A 109 -61.06 -51.69 52.76
CA GLU A 109 -61.56 -51.58 54.13
C GLU A 109 -60.69 -52.36 55.11
N GLY A 110 -60.12 -51.68 56.09
CA GLY A 110 -59.50 -52.30 57.27
C GLY A 110 -58.20 -53.09 57.01
N GLY A 111 -57.15 -52.43 56.53
CA GLY A 111 -55.81 -53.00 56.36
C GLY A 111 -54.97 -52.20 55.37
N ASP A 112 -53.70 -52.56 55.25
CA ASP A 112 -52.74 -52.01 54.28
C ASP A 112 -52.96 -52.65 52.90
N LEU A 113 -52.71 -51.91 51.83
CA LEU A 113 -52.73 -52.46 50.47
C LEU A 113 -51.66 -51.78 49.61
N THR A 114 -50.91 -52.56 48.85
CA THR A 114 -50.11 -52.05 47.74
C THR A 114 -50.87 -52.21 46.42
N VAL A 115 -51.12 -51.13 45.69
CA VAL A 115 -51.57 -51.17 44.29
C VAL A 115 -50.33 -51.03 43.41
N LEU A 116 -49.93 -52.13 42.77
CA LEU A 116 -48.82 -52.14 41.83
C LEU A 116 -49.30 -51.79 40.43
N LEU A 117 -48.71 -50.77 39.83
CA LEU A 117 -49.07 -50.21 38.54
C LEU A 117 -48.04 -50.63 37.49
N SER A 118 -48.52 -51.29 36.44
CA SER A 118 -47.78 -51.61 35.22
C SER A 118 -48.57 -51.08 34.01
N GLY A 119 -47.91 -50.39 33.08
CA GLY A 119 -48.58 -49.76 31.94
C GLY A 119 -49.57 -48.65 32.31
N GLU A 120 -50.52 -48.33 31.41
CA GLU A 120 -51.45 -47.21 31.59
C GLU A 120 -52.76 -47.65 32.24
N ASN A 121 -52.98 -47.28 33.51
CA ASN A 121 -54.14 -47.72 34.26
C ASN A 121 -55.14 -46.58 34.50
N THR A 122 -56.43 -46.89 34.47
CA THR A 122 -57.51 -45.94 34.72
C THR A 122 -58.46 -46.46 35.79
N VAL A 123 -58.76 -45.62 36.77
CA VAL A 123 -59.87 -45.78 37.72
C VAL A 123 -60.86 -44.64 37.45
N SER A 124 -61.92 -44.88 36.69
CA SER A 124 -62.82 -43.79 36.25
C SER A 124 -63.61 -43.13 37.38
N GLY A 125 -63.76 -43.81 38.51
CA GLY A 125 -64.35 -43.32 39.75
C GLY A 125 -63.29 -43.08 40.84
N ASN A 126 -63.56 -43.56 42.06
CA ASN A 126 -62.77 -43.27 43.25
C ASN A 126 -61.85 -44.44 43.63
N ILE A 127 -60.67 -44.11 44.16
CA ILE A 127 -59.90 -45.03 45.01
C ILE A 127 -60.14 -44.62 46.45
N THR A 128 -60.80 -45.49 47.21
CA THR A 128 -61.15 -45.20 48.60
C THR A 128 -60.52 -46.22 49.53
N SER A 129 -59.95 -45.73 50.64
CA SER A 129 -59.49 -46.55 51.74
C SER A 129 -60.17 -46.09 53.03
N LYS A 130 -60.66 -47.02 53.85
CA LYS A 130 -61.30 -46.69 55.14
C LYS A 130 -61.03 -47.76 56.18
N SER A 131 -60.97 -47.39 57.46
CA SER A 131 -60.81 -48.35 58.56
C SER A 131 -61.61 -47.93 59.80
N SER A 132 -62.24 -48.91 60.44
CA SER A 132 -62.86 -48.77 61.77
C SER A 132 -61.85 -49.00 62.91
N ASN A 133 -60.70 -49.64 62.65
CA ASN A 133 -59.70 -50.03 63.66
C ASN A 133 -58.25 -49.85 63.16
N GLY A 134 -57.54 -48.86 63.70
CA GLY A 134 -56.10 -48.63 63.46
C GLY A 134 -55.76 -47.73 62.26
N GLU A 135 -54.54 -47.18 62.26
CA GLU A 135 -53.92 -46.57 61.06
C GLU A 135 -53.61 -47.66 60.04
N HIS A 136 -53.71 -47.33 58.76
CA HIS A 136 -53.44 -48.23 57.64
C HIS A 136 -52.91 -47.44 56.44
N THR A 137 -52.20 -48.11 55.55
CA THR A 137 -51.49 -47.51 54.42
C THR A 137 -52.00 -48.05 53.09
N LEU A 138 -52.42 -47.16 52.21
CA LEU A 138 -52.56 -47.47 50.79
C LEU A 138 -51.29 -47.00 50.08
N GLU A 139 -50.54 -47.92 49.48
CA GLU A 139 -49.39 -47.60 48.64
C GLU A 139 -49.77 -47.73 47.16
N LEU A 140 -49.66 -46.66 46.39
CA LEU A 140 -49.68 -46.66 44.93
C LEU A 140 -48.23 -46.74 44.45
N LYS A 141 -47.85 -47.88 43.90
CA LYS A 141 -46.47 -48.17 43.52
C LYS A 141 -46.38 -48.55 42.06
N SER A 142 -45.37 -48.10 41.35
CA SER A 142 -45.11 -48.60 39.99
C SER A 142 -43.98 -49.63 39.92
N ASP A 143 -43.99 -50.43 38.85
CA ASP A 143 -42.88 -51.29 38.42
C ASP A 143 -41.80 -50.55 37.59
N ASN A 144 -41.75 -49.22 37.64
CA ASN A 144 -40.92 -48.27 36.86
C ASN A 144 -41.50 -47.81 35.52
N SER A 145 -42.75 -48.17 35.17
CA SER A 145 -43.38 -47.76 33.90
C SER A 145 -44.90 -47.53 33.95
N GLY A 146 -45.50 -47.76 35.12
CA GLY A 146 -46.93 -47.70 35.35
C GLY A 146 -47.43 -46.31 35.69
N SER A 147 -48.53 -45.93 35.05
CA SER A 147 -49.29 -44.71 35.37
C SER A 147 -50.69 -45.07 35.85
N LEU A 148 -51.30 -44.13 36.58
CA LEU A 148 -52.66 -44.24 37.09
C LEU A 148 -53.39 -42.92 36.90
N THR A 149 -54.52 -42.96 36.18
CA THR A 149 -55.47 -41.86 36.09
C THR A 149 -56.72 -42.18 36.90
N VAL A 150 -57.06 -41.33 37.88
CA VAL A 150 -58.26 -41.44 38.69
C VAL A 150 -59.26 -40.39 38.23
N GLY A 151 -60.52 -40.75 38.02
CA GLY A 151 -61.53 -39.84 37.45
C GLY A 151 -62.22 -38.94 38.46
N THR A 152 -62.13 -39.23 39.76
CA THR A 152 -62.78 -38.44 40.82
C THR A 152 -61.84 -38.13 41.98
N GLN A 153 -61.64 -39.05 42.93
CA GLN A 153 -60.77 -38.78 44.08
C GLN A 153 -59.95 -40.01 44.50
N ILE A 154 -58.77 -39.75 45.08
CA ILE A 154 -58.05 -40.70 45.93
C ILE A 154 -58.22 -40.21 47.36
N GLY A 155 -58.84 -41.00 48.23
CA GLY A 155 -58.97 -40.53 49.60
C GLY A 155 -59.72 -41.41 50.57
N ASP A 156 -59.99 -40.84 51.72
CA ASP A 156 -60.77 -41.50 52.77
C ASP A 156 -62.20 -41.75 52.28
N GLY A 157 -62.64 -43.01 52.32
CA GLY A 157 -64.07 -43.31 52.17
C GLY A 157 -64.89 -42.79 53.35
N THR A 158 -66.12 -42.33 53.13
CA THR A 158 -67.04 -41.98 54.23
C THR A 158 -67.56 -43.24 54.94
N ILE A 159 -67.33 -43.35 56.25
CA ILE A 159 -68.02 -44.32 57.12
C ILE A 159 -69.31 -43.67 57.63
N SER A 160 -70.43 -44.39 57.59
CA SER A 160 -71.77 -43.92 57.92
C SER A 160 -71.96 -43.40 59.37
N ASP A 161 -71.04 -43.70 60.28
CA ASP A 161 -71.07 -43.28 61.68
C ASP A 161 -70.12 -42.11 62.01
N GLY A 162 -69.37 -41.61 61.02
CA GLY A 162 -68.42 -40.51 61.20
C GLY A 162 -67.15 -40.86 62.00
N SER A 163 -66.92 -42.12 62.36
CA SER A 163 -65.85 -42.55 63.28
C SER A 163 -64.51 -42.94 62.61
N GLY A 164 -64.42 -42.85 61.28
CA GLY A 164 -63.29 -43.38 60.51
C GLY A 164 -61.91 -42.83 60.92
N LYS A 165 -60.95 -43.75 61.09
CA LYS A 165 -59.55 -43.44 61.40
C LYS A 165 -58.71 -43.25 60.12
N GLN A 166 -57.58 -42.57 60.30
CA GLN A 166 -56.73 -41.95 59.26
C GLN A 166 -56.10 -42.97 58.29
N MET A 167 -56.35 -42.81 56.98
CA MET A 167 -55.57 -43.45 55.91
C MET A 167 -54.24 -42.71 55.73
N ASN A 168 -53.14 -43.46 55.70
CA ASN A 168 -51.88 -42.99 55.14
C ASN A 168 -51.84 -43.33 53.64
N LEU A 169 -51.49 -42.36 52.80
CA LEU A 169 -51.31 -42.58 51.37
C LEU A 169 -49.83 -42.48 51.04
N LYS A 170 -49.32 -43.48 50.34
CA LYS A 170 -47.96 -43.51 49.84
C LYS A 170 -47.98 -43.65 48.32
N ILE A 171 -47.24 -42.82 47.61
CA ILE A 171 -47.10 -42.87 46.15
C ILE A 171 -45.60 -43.01 45.86
N THR A 172 -45.20 -44.13 45.26
CA THR A 172 -43.80 -44.50 45.05
C THR A 172 -43.52 -44.91 43.62
N ASP A 173 -42.50 -44.30 43.03
CA ASP A 173 -42.00 -44.60 41.67
C ASP A 173 -43.08 -44.47 40.57
N ALA A 174 -44.19 -43.76 40.83
CA ALA A 174 -45.40 -43.81 40.01
C ALA A 174 -45.76 -42.47 39.37
N THR A 175 -46.44 -42.52 38.22
CA THR A 175 -47.12 -41.35 37.64
C THR A 175 -48.60 -41.41 37.97
N VAL A 176 -49.12 -40.42 38.72
CA VAL A 176 -50.51 -40.40 39.18
C VAL A 176 -51.20 -39.11 38.76
N TYR A 177 -52.36 -39.23 38.12
CA TYR A 177 -53.27 -38.15 37.79
C TYR A 177 -54.55 -38.32 38.60
N ALA A 178 -54.95 -37.30 39.36
CA ALA A 178 -56.21 -37.33 40.11
C ALA A 178 -56.84 -35.93 40.13
N PRO A 179 -58.18 -35.81 40.23
CA PRO A 179 -58.78 -34.50 40.48
C PRO A 179 -58.56 -34.04 41.92
N GLU A 180 -58.55 -34.96 42.90
CA GLU A 180 -58.43 -34.62 44.31
C GLU A 180 -57.74 -35.76 45.09
N ILE A 181 -56.83 -35.39 46.01
CA ILE A 181 -56.19 -36.31 46.97
C ILE A 181 -56.53 -35.83 48.39
N VAL A 182 -57.37 -36.57 49.09
CA VAL A 182 -57.83 -36.21 50.45
C VAL A 182 -57.61 -37.39 51.40
N CYS A 183 -56.62 -37.31 52.28
CA CYS A 183 -56.38 -38.34 53.30
C CYS A 183 -56.19 -37.73 54.68
N LYS A 184 -56.97 -38.17 55.68
CA LYS A 184 -56.87 -37.66 57.05
C LYS A 184 -55.58 -38.07 57.77
N GLY A 185 -54.83 -39.03 57.24
CA GLY A 185 -53.49 -39.40 57.71
C GLY A 185 -52.38 -38.67 56.97
N SER A 186 -51.21 -39.30 56.90
CA SER A 186 -50.03 -38.72 56.25
C SER A 186 -49.94 -39.10 54.76
N LEU A 187 -49.48 -38.16 53.95
CA LEU A 187 -49.18 -38.38 52.53
C LEU A 187 -47.67 -38.42 52.31
N LYS A 188 -47.19 -39.46 51.64
CA LYS A 188 -45.79 -39.61 51.25
C LYS A 188 -45.68 -39.82 49.75
N ILE A 189 -44.99 -38.93 49.05
CA ILE A 189 -44.75 -39.00 47.61
C ILE A 189 -43.24 -39.11 47.39
N GLU A 190 -42.78 -40.20 46.79
CA GLU A 190 -41.35 -40.47 46.56
C GLU A 190 -41.11 -40.92 45.12
N ASN A 191 -40.08 -40.36 44.47
CA ASN A 191 -39.70 -40.71 43.10
C ASN A 191 -40.86 -40.68 42.09
N SER A 192 -41.86 -39.83 42.32
CA SER A 192 -43.14 -39.92 41.64
C SER A 192 -43.47 -38.63 40.88
N HIS A 193 -44.37 -38.74 39.91
CA HIS A 193 -44.89 -37.64 39.15
C HIS A 193 -46.41 -37.54 39.38
N VAL A 194 -46.84 -36.61 40.23
CA VAL A 194 -48.23 -36.53 40.69
C VAL A 194 -48.86 -35.22 40.21
N ILE A 195 -49.93 -35.33 39.44
CA ILE A 195 -50.72 -34.19 38.98
C ILE A 195 -52.11 -34.28 39.61
N VAL A 196 -52.45 -33.25 40.38
CA VAL A 196 -53.74 -33.10 41.02
C VAL A 196 -54.44 -31.85 40.50
N SER A 197 -55.48 -32.02 39.70
CA SER A 197 -56.19 -30.90 39.08
C SER A 197 -57.67 -30.97 39.39
N SER A 198 -58.08 -30.20 40.40
CA SER A 198 -59.44 -30.18 40.90
C SER A 198 -60.33 -29.23 40.08
N GLY A 199 -61.60 -29.61 39.91
CA GLY A 199 -62.63 -28.72 39.33
C GLY A 199 -63.19 -27.73 40.36
N ASP A 200 -64.07 -26.83 39.91
CA ASP A 200 -64.64 -25.73 40.72
C ASP A 200 -65.44 -26.17 41.96
N SER A 201 -65.71 -27.47 42.13
CA SER A 201 -66.45 -28.01 43.28
C SER A 201 -65.57 -28.38 44.48
N ALA A 202 -64.29 -28.71 44.27
CA ALA A 202 -63.39 -29.17 45.35
C ALA A 202 -62.96 -28.02 46.28
N ASN A 203 -62.57 -28.34 47.51
CA ASN A 203 -62.05 -27.33 48.46
C ASN A 203 -60.52 -27.29 48.49
N TYR A 204 -59.87 -28.38 48.10
CA TYR A 204 -58.42 -28.52 48.02
C TYR A 204 -58.07 -29.40 46.81
N ALA A 205 -56.85 -29.29 46.29
CA ALA A 205 -56.34 -30.31 45.37
C ALA A 205 -55.71 -31.46 46.18
N ILE A 206 -54.83 -31.11 47.11
CA ILE A 206 -54.23 -32.05 48.08
C ILE A 206 -54.55 -31.56 49.49
N ASP A 207 -55.30 -32.33 50.27
CA ASP A 207 -55.57 -32.04 51.68
C ASP A 207 -55.24 -33.24 52.57
N THR A 208 -54.44 -33.00 53.61
CA THR A 208 -54.13 -34.03 54.59
C THR A 208 -54.35 -33.63 56.04
N GLY A 209 -54.82 -34.61 56.82
CA GLY A 209 -55.09 -34.43 58.25
C GLY A 209 -53.85 -34.58 59.14
N CYS A 210 -52.71 -35.05 58.60
CA CYS A 210 -51.41 -35.13 59.27
C CYS A 210 -50.31 -34.46 58.42
N ASP A 211 -49.19 -35.15 58.15
CA ASP A 211 -48.01 -34.60 57.48
C ASP A 211 -48.02 -34.91 55.98
N ILE A 212 -47.41 -34.02 55.18
CA ILE A 212 -47.09 -34.29 53.78
C ILE A 212 -45.56 -34.33 53.63
N SER A 213 -45.04 -35.40 53.04
CA SER A 213 -43.62 -35.53 52.67
C SER A 213 -43.48 -35.80 51.18
N ILE A 214 -42.72 -34.96 50.49
CA ILE A 214 -42.47 -35.07 49.04
C ILE A 214 -40.96 -35.13 48.81
N THR A 215 -40.48 -36.22 48.22
CA THR A 215 -39.06 -36.45 48.01
C THR A 215 -38.79 -36.91 46.57
N ASN A 216 -37.77 -36.34 45.92
CA ASN A 216 -37.35 -36.72 44.58
C ASN A 216 -38.51 -36.77 43.54
N SER A 217 -39.50 -35.88 43.67
CA SER A 217 -40.78 -35.98 42.94
C SER A 217 -41.15 -34.68 42.23
N TYR A 218 -42.03 -34.77 41.22
CA TYR A 218 -42.77 -33.65 40.67
C TYR A 218 -44.20 -33.69 41.17
N VAL A 219 -44.69 -32.59 41.75
CA VAL A 219 -46.08 -32.48 42.20
C VAL A 219 -46.72 -31.21 41.66
N GLU A 220 -47.79 -31.37 40.91
CA GLU A 220 -48.64 -30.29 40.43
C GLU A 220 -49.98 -30.34 41.16
N ALA A 221 -50.42 -29.23 41.75
CA ALA A 221 -51.69 -29.12 42.47
C ALA A 221 -52.43 -27.86 42.02
N LYS A 222 -53.58 -28.03 41.37
CA LYS A 222 -54.37 -26.93 40.80
C LYS A 222 -55.80 -26.94 41.36
N ILE A 223 -56.27 -25.78 41.79
CA ILE A 223 -57.65 -25.57 42.26
C ILE A 223 -58.30 -24.33 41.62
N GLY A 224 -59.57 -24.46 41.26
CA GLY A 224 -60.38 -23.37 40.67
C GLY A 224 -60.95 -22.37 41.69
N LYS A 225 -60.61 -22.46 42.98
CA LYS A 225 -61.11 -21.61 44.07
C LYS A 225 -59.99 -20.81 44.75
N ASP A 226 -60.38 -19.79 45.51
CA ASP A 226 -59.52 -19.01 46.44
C ASP A 226 -59.32 -19.78 47.76
N GLU A 227 -58.67 -20.95 47.67
CA GLU A 227 -58.33 -21.83 48.80
C GLU A 227 -56.92 -22.44 48.59
N TYR A 228 -56.43 -23.17 49.59
CA TYR A 228 -55.14 -23.87 49.52
C TYR A 228 -55.13 -24.96 48.45
N ALA A 229 -54.18 -24.90 47.50
CA ALA A 229 -53.96 -25.98 46.56
C ALA A 229 -53.34 -27.20 47.26
N ILE A 230 -52.42 -26.96 48.19
CA ILE A 230 -51.82 -27.99 49.05
C ILE A 230 -51.99 -27.56 50.51
N SER A 231 -52.74 -28.37 51.27
CA SER A 231 -53.04 -28.18 52.68
C SER A 231 -52.58 -29.38 53.50
N SER A 232 -51.88 -29.09 54.60
CA SER A 232 -51.54 -30.07 55.64
C SER A 232 -51.90 -29.49 57.00
N LYS A 233 -52.34 -30.36 57.92
CA LYS A 233 -52.65 -29.97 59.30
C LYS A 233 -51.41 -29.89 60.20
N ASN A 234 -50.43 -30.78 60.00
CA ASN A 234 -49.27 -30.91 60.90
C ASN A 234 -47.95 -30.40 60.29
N GLY A 235 -47.76 -30.47 58.97
CA GLY A 235 -46.55 -29.95 58.32
C GLY A 235 -46.33 -30.47 56.90
N LEU A 236 -45.71 -29.64 56.06
CA LEU A 236 -45.26 -29.98 54.71
C LEU A 236 -43.72 -30.00 54.66
N VAL A 237 -43.13 -31.12 54.24
CA VAL A 237 -41.68 -31.27 54.05
C VAL A 237 -41.40 -31.69 52.61
N VAL A 238 -40.54 -30.93 51.93
CA VAL A 238 -40.25 -31.13 50.51
C VAL A 238 -38.74 -31.16 50.31
N SER A 239 -38.25 -32.25 49.74
CA SER A 239 -36.83 -32.41 49.44
C SER A 239 -36.56 -32.90 48.02
N ASN A 240 -35.53 -32.38 47.34
CA ASN A 240 -35.14 -32.82 45.99
C ASN A 240 -36.29 -32.82 44.98
N SER A 241 -37.26 -31.92 45.11
CA SER A 241 -38.55 -32.01 44.41
C SER A 241 -38.94 -30.69 43.76
N GLN A 242 -39.79 -30.77 42.74
CA GLN A 242 -40.38 -29.61 42.09
C GLN A 242 -41.89 -29.61 42.33
N ILE A 243 -42.41 -28.48 42.81
CA ILE A 243 -43.82 -28.29 43.10
C ILE A 243 -44.37 -27.16 42.25
N MET A 244 -45.55 -27.37 41.69
CA MET A 244 -46.33 -26.38 40.97
C MET A 244 -47.73 -26.30 41.60
N ALA A 245 -47.99 -25.27 42.39
CA ALA A 245 -49.26 -25.07 43.07
C ALA A 245 -49.99 -23.84 42.53
N CYS A 246 -51.28 -23.97 42.24
CA CYS A 246 -52.08 -22.92 41.62
C CYS A 246 -53.47 -22.83 42.26
N ASN A 247 -53.91 -21.61 42.56
CA ASN A 247 -55.28 -21.31 42.94
C ASN A 247 -55.86 -20.15 42.10
N SER A 248 -57.18 -19.96 42.11
CA SER A 248 -57.84 -18.84 41.41
C SER A 248 -57.95 -17.57 42.28
N GLY A 249 -57.40 -17.63 43.50
CA GLY A 249 -57.48 -16.62 44.55
C GLY A 249 -56.58 -15.42 44.37
N GLY A 250 -56.72 -14.40 45.22
CA GLY A 250 -56.00 -13.12 45.09
C GLY A 250 -54.65 -13.00 45.80
N TYR A 251 -54.26 -13.97 46.64
CA TYR A 251 -53.15 -13.80 47.60
C TYR A 251 -52.18 -15.00 47.60
N GLU A 252 -50.87 -14.72 47.71
CA GLU A 252 -49.78 -15.71 47.68
C GLU A 252 -49.88 -16.77 48.81
N ASP A 253 -50.15 -16.31 50.03
CA ASP A 253 -50.21 -17.16 51.24
C ASP A 253 -51.36 -18.17 51.20
N GLY A 254 -52.31 -18.00 50.26
CA GLY A 254 -53.42 -18.90 50.05
C GLY A 254 -53.12 -20.10 49.15
N VAL A 255 -51.92 -20.24 48.58
CA VAL A 255 -51.62 -21.30 47.60
C VAL A 255 -51.09 -22.59 48.27
N ILE A 256 -50.11 -22.47 49.16
CA ILE A 256 -49.54 -23.58 49.95
C ILE A 256 -49.48 -23.16 51.41
N LYS A 257 -50.02 -23.99 52.30
CA LYS A 257 -50.07 -23.71 53.73
C LYS A 257 -48.76 -24.06 54.46
N GLY A 258 -47.75 -23.19 54.33
CA GLY A 258 -46.44 -23.34 55.01
C GLY A 258 -45.65 -24.58 54.57
N GLY A 259 -44.39 -24.69 54.99
CA GLY A 259 -43.57 -25.88 54.74
C GLY A 259 -42.07 -25.69 54.95
N SER A 260 -41.34 -26.80 55.04
CA SER A 260 -39.88 -26.86 55.06
C SER A 260 -39.37 -27.40 53.73
N PHE A 261 -38.56 -26.62 53.02
CA PHE A 261 -38.10 -26.91 51.67
C PHE A 261 -36.57 -27.02 51.62
N SER A 262 -36.04 -28.08 51.02
CA SER A 262 -34.59 -28.29 50.83
C SER A 262 -34.29 -28.90 49.46
N ASP A 263 -33.35 -28.34 48.70
CA ASP A 263 -33.04 -28.79 47.33
C ASP A 263 -34.31 -28.88 46.45
N ALA A 264 -35.20 -27.91 46.58
CA ALA A 264 -36.53 -27.93 45.99
C ALA A 264 -36.85 -26.65 45.22
N VAL A 265 -37.72 -26.76 44.20
CA VAL A 265 -38.27 -25.62 43.48
C VAL A 265 -39.78 -25.58 43.70
N VAL A 266 -40.28 -24.49 44.28
CA VAL A 266 -41.71 -24.31 44.58
C VAL A 266 -42.24 -23.16 43.75
N THR A 267 -43.18 -23.45 42.85
CA THR A 267 -43.86 -22.45 42.04
C THR A 267 -45.28 -22.27 42.53
N LYS A 268 -45.65 -21.02 42.84
CA LYS A 268 -46.99 -20.59 43.25
C LYS A 268 -47.58 -19.74 42.14
N GLN A 269 -48.81 -20.03 41.73
CA GLN A 269 -49.61 -19.21 40.82
C GLN A 269 -50.89 -18.74 41.52
N TYR A 270 -51.16 -17.43 41.42
CA TYR A 270 -52.31 -16.76 42.05
C TYR A 270 -52.72 -15.49 41.28
N GLY A 271 -53.87 -14.93 41.61
CA GLY A 271 -54.29 -13.56 41.27
C GLY A 271 -54.60 -13.28 39.80
N ASN A 272 -54.98 -14.30 39.01
CA ASN A 272 -55.10 -14.20 37.55
C ASN A 272 -53.84 -13.60 36.90
N ASN A 273 -52.73 -14.35 36.93
CA ASN A 273 -51.46 -14.16 36.18
C ASN A 273 -50.21 -13.83 37.02
N VAL A 274 -50.24 -13.92 38.35
CA VAL A 274 -49.01 -13.81 39.16
C VAL A 274 -48.37 -15.18 39.29
N THR A 275 -47.09 -15.29 38.90
CA THR A 275 -46.28 -16.50 39.06
C THR A 275 -45.05 -16.17 39.88
N LYS A 276 -44.83 -16.92 40.97
CA LYS A 276 -43.63 -16.80 41.81
C LYS A 276 -43.03 -18.17 42.05
N SER A 277 -41.80 -18.37 41.60
CA SER A 277 -40.99 -19.57 41.83
C SER A 277 -39.93 -19.31 42.87
N VAL A 278 -39.66 -20.26 43.74
CA VAL A 278 -38.67 -20.15 44.82
C VAL A 278 -37.77 -21.37 44.80
N VAL A 279 -36.47 -21.12 44.79
CA VAL A 279 -35.43 -22.14 44.71
C VAL A 279 -34.75 -22.24 46.08
N TYR A 280 -34.77 -23.44 46.63
CA TYR A 280 -34.16 -23.80 47.91
C TYR A 280 -33.01 -24.77 47.68
N GLY A 281 -31.84 -24.53 48.27
CA GLY A 281 -30.68 -25.44 48.15
C GLY A 281 -30.21 -25.64 46.71
N ASN A 282 -29.59 -26.78 46.43
CA ASN A 282 -29.12 -27.17 45.09
C ASN A 282 -30.19 -28.00 44.38
N ALA A 283 -31.24 -27.33 43.93
CA ALA A 283 -32.40 -27.98 43.37
C ALA A 283 -32.17 -28.46 41.92
N SER A 284 -32.85 -29.54 41.54
CA SER A 284 -32.93 -30.02 40.16
C SER A 284 -34.38 -29.94 39.68
N LEU A 285 -34.60 -29.36 38.51
CA LEU A 285 -35.90 -29.35 37.86
C LEU A 285 -36.24 -30.77 37.38
N ARG A 286 -37.47 -31.21 37.65
CA ARG A 286 -38.07 -32.46 37.18
C ARG A 286 -38.83 -32.27 35.87
N GLU A 287 -39.42 -31.10 35.71
CA GLU A 287 -40.14 -30.64 34.54
C GLU A 287 -39.63 -29.26 34.13
N LYS A 288 -39.80 -28.92 32.85
CA LYS A 288 -39.39 -27.61 32.33
C LYS A 288 -40.11 -26.49 33.09
N LEU A 289 -39.37 -25.55 33.64
CA LEU A 289 -39.90 -24.38 34.34
C LEU A 289 -39.77 -23.15 33.44
N THR A 290 -40.89 -22.46 33.19
CA THR A 290 -40.88 -21.18 32.47
C THR A 290 -41.31 -20.06 33.41
N ILE A 291 -40.46 -19.04 33.57
CA ILE A 291 -40.78 -17.81 34.30
C ILE A 291 -41.29 -16.78 33.29
N PRO A 292 -42.60 -16.44 33.31
CA PRO A 292 -43.20 -15.57 32.32
C PRO A 292 -42.79 -14.10 32.51
N ASN A 293 -43.09 -13.25 31.52
CA ASN A 293 -42.99 -11.78 31.65
C ASN A 293 -43.75 -11.29 32.90
N ASN A 294 -43.11 -10.46 33.74
CA ASN A 294 -43.56 -10.04 35.08
C ASN A 294 -43.64 -11.16 36.14
N GLY A 295 -43.35 -12.42 35.79
CA GLY A 295 -43.16 -13.51 36.73
C GLY A 295 -41.91 -13.29 37.60
N THR A 296 -41.84 -13.95 38.75
CA THR A 296 -40.73 -13.82 39.68
C THR A 296 -40.10 -15.17 39.98
N ILE A 297 -38.77 -15.26 39.98
CA ILE A 297 -38.01 -16.38 40.54
C ILE A 297 -37.07 -15.88 41.64
N VAL A 298 -37.11 -16.53 42.81
CA VAL A 298 -36.31 -16.19 43.98
C VAL A 298 -35.36 -17.32 44.30
N PHE A 299 -34.06 -17.05 44.33
CA PHE A 299 -33.04 -17.98 44.83
C PHE A 299 -32.73 -17.62 46.27
N MET A 300 -33.07 -18.52 47.20
CA MET A 300 -32.71 -18.37 48.61
C MET A 300 -31.18 -18.34 48.78
N GLN A 301 -30.70 -17.84 49.92
CA GLN A 301 -29.25 -17.75 50.16
C GLN A 301 -28.53 -19.09 49.89
N GLY A 302 -27.58 -19.06 48.94
CA GLY A 302 -26.80 -20.23 48.53
C GLY A 302 -27.52 -21.22 47.62
N ALA A 303 -28.74 -20.91 47.18
CA ALA A 303 -29.53 -21.79 46.31
C ALA A 303 -29.09 -21.70 44.84
N SER A 304 -29.24 -22.80 44.11
CA SER A 304 -28.94 -22.91 42.67
C SER A 304 -29.83 -23.95 41.98
N ILE A 305 -29.95 -23.86 40.66
CA ILE A 305 -30.56 -24.91 39.82
C ILE A 305 -29.42 -25.64 39.10
N THR A 306 -29.36 -26.96 39.24
CA THR A 306 -28.26 -27.78 38.71
C THR A 306 -28.38 -28.07 37.20
N ASN A 307 -29.60 -28.09 36.67
CA ASN A 307 -29.95 -28.38 35.28
C ASN A 307 -30.65 -27.18 34.63
N GLN A 308 -29.89 -26.09 34.47
CA GLN A 308 -30.40 -24.80 33.99
C GLN A 308 -31.00 -24.86 32.57
N GLU A 309 -30.70 -25.87 31.76
CA GLU A 309 -31.29 -26.09 30.44
C GLU A 309 -32.81 -26.35 30.49
N LEU A 310 -33.36 -26.77 31.64
CA LEU A 310 -34.79 -26.92 31.87
C LEU A 310 -35.46 -25.62 32.37
N LEU A 311 -34.69 -24.55 32.59
CA LEU A 311 -35.20 -23.25 32.98
C LEU A 311 -35.34 -22.35 31.75
N ALA A 312 -36.54 -21.83 31.52
CA ALA A 312 -36.84 -20.78 30.56
C ALA A 312 -37.19 -19.49 31.31
N VAL A 313 -36.53 -18.38 31.01
CA VAL A 313 -36.84 -17.07 31.60
C VAL A 313 -37.21 -16.13 30.48
N GLU A 314 -38.44 -15.59 30.52
CA GLU A 314 -38.92 -14.64 29.51
C GLU A 314 -38.42 -13.21 29.78
N ASP A 315 -38.29 -12.42 28.71
CA ASP A 315 -37.93 -11.00 28.80
C ASP A 315 -38.95 -10.25 29.70
N GLY A 316 -38.44 -9.51 30.68
CA GLY A 316 -39.24 -8.84 31.71
C GLY A 316 -39.56 -9.66 32.96
N ALA A 317 -39.06 -10.90 33.10
CA ALA A 317 -39.16 -11.66 34.35
C ALA A 317 -38.24 -11.07 35.45
N ASN A 318 -38.63 -11.21 36.72
CA ASN A 318 -37.85 -10.77 37.88
C ASN A 318 -37.05 -11.93 38.50
N ILE A 319 -35.74 -11.77 38.60
CA ILE A 319 -34.81 -12.72 39.24
C ILE A 319 -34.29 -12.08 40.51
N LEU A 320 -34.57 -12.70 41.65
CA LEU A 320 -34.12 -12.26 42.97
C LEU A 320 -33.15 -13.29 43.50
N VAL A 321 -31.99 -12.85 44.02
CA VAL A 321 -30.99 -13.75 44.61
C VAL A 321 -30.75 -13.39 46.07
N ASN A 322 -30.12 -14.29 46.82
CA ASN A 322 -29.89 -14.12 48.26
C ASN A 322 -31.17 -13.86 49.05
N GLY A 323 -32.26 -14.52 48.66
CA GLY A 323 -33.54 -14.44 49.36
C GLY A 323 -33.43 -14.86 50.83
N TYR A 324 -34.20 -14.20 51.68
CA TYR A 324 -34.34 -14.46 53.11
C TYR A 324 -35.80 -14.34 53.53
N MET A 325 -36.13 -14.92 54.68
CA MET A 325 -37.50 -14.91 55.22
C MET A 325 -37.68 -13.72 56.17
N ILE A 326 -38.74 -12.93 56.00
CA ILE A 326 -39.20 -11.91 56.95
C ILE A 326 -40.67 -12.21 57.28
N GLU A 327 -41.01 -12.53 58.53
CA GLU A 327 -42.41 -12.77 58.95
C GLU A 327 -43.17 -13.69 57.97
N ASP A 328 -42.55 -14.81 57.58
CA ASP A 328 -43.04 -15.80 56.60
C ASP A 328 -43.16 -15.32 55.14
N ILE A 329 -42.70 -14.11 54.83
CA ILE A 329 -42.62 -13.55 53.47
C ILE A 329 -41.21 -13.77 52.91
N GLU A 330 -41.14 -14.35 51.71
CA GLU A 330 -39.90 -14.47 50.93
C GLU A 330 -39.53 -13.10 50.36
N ALA A 331 -38.46 -12.49 50.89
CA ALA A 331 -37.96 -11.19 50.48
C ALA A 331 -36.51 -11.29 49.96
N SER A 332 -36.11 -10.38 49.09
CA SER A 332 -34.70 -10.19 48.70
C SER A 332 -34.41 -8.70 48.52
N GLY A 333 -33.17 -8.31 48.79
CA GLY A 333 -32.69 -6.94 48.60
C GLY A 333 -32.30 -6.60 47.16
N ASP A 334 -32.01 -7.61 46.33
CA ASP A 334 -31.46 -7.44 44.99
C ASP A 334 -32.40 -8.03 43.95
N THR A 335 -33.07 -7.16 43.18
CA THR A 335 -33.94 -7.55 42.07
C THR A 335 -33.24 -7.28 40.75
N HIS A 336 -33.21 -8.29 39.89
CA HIS A 336 -32.70 -8.21 38.53
C HIS A 336 -33.83 -8.52 37.54
N THR A 337 -34.17 -7.60 36.66
CA THR A 337 -35.13 -7.86 35.58
C THR A 337 -34.39 -8.50 34.41
N HIS A 338 -34.80 -9.72 34.04
CA HIS A 338 -34.24 -10.47 32.92
C HIS A 338 -34.45 -9.74 31.60
N ASN A 339 -33.38 -9.62 30.80
CA ASN A 339 -33.40 -9.08 29.45
C ASN A 339 -32.44 -9.86 28.54
N LYS A 340 -32.58 -9.69 27.22
CA LYS A 340 -31.68 -10.27 26.21
C LYS A 340 -30.63 -9.27 25.69
N ASP A 341 -30.39 -8.20 26.45
CA ASP A 341 -29.49 -7.09 26.05
C ASP A 341 -28.02 -7.30 26.48
N GLY A 342 -27.67 -8.53 26.87
CA GLY A 342 -26.28 -8.90 27.18
C GLY A 342 -25.48 -9.32 25.95
N ASP A 343 -24.30 -9.87 26.19
CA ASP A 343 -23.40 -10.26 25.12
C ASP A 343 -23.97 -11.40 24.27
N ILE A 344 -23.90 -11.23 22.95
CA ILE A 344 -24.20 -12.28 21.97
C ILE A 344 -22.88 -12.95 21.61
N THR A 345 -22.82 -14.27 21.75
CA THR A 345 -21.68 -15.08 21.31
C THR A 345 -22.14 -16.19 20.39
N TYR A 346 -21.28 -16.65 19.48
CA TYR A 346 -21.59 -17.71 18.53
C TYR A 346 -20.65 -18.88 18.76
N THR A 347 -21.17 -20.10 18.76
CA THR A 347 -20.42 -21.34 18.93
C THR A 347 -20.69 -22.24 17.74
N TRP A 348 -19.64 -22.75 17.09
CA TRP A 348 -19.81 -23.68 15.98
C TRP A 348 -20.50 -24.98 16.44
N GLU A 349 -21.45 -25.48 15.64
CA GLU A 349 -22.16 -26.75 15.88
C GLU A 349 -21.79 -27.78 14.82
N ASP A 350 -21.96 -27.42 13.55
CA ASP A 350 -21.63 -28.25 12.39
C ASP A 350 -21.36 -27.40 11.14
N ASP A 351 -21.14 -28.04 9.99
CA ASP A 351 -20.85 -27.36 8.71
C ASP A 351 -22.01 -26.49 8.18
N ASN A 352 -23.23 -26.68 8.67
CA ASN A 352 -24.42 -25.95 8.24
C ASN A 352 -24.84 -24.88 9.27
N ASN A 353 -24.57 -25.10 10.55
CA ASN A 353 -25.14 -24.31 11.64
C ASN A 353 -24.12 -23.87 12.73
N HIS A 354 -24.45 -22.78 13.40
CA HIS A 354 -23.87 -22.36 14.68
C HIS A 354 -24.95 -22.15 15.73
N ILE A 355 -24.55 -22.18 17.00
CA ILE A 355 -25.38 -21.82 18.14
C ILE A 355 -25.10 -20.37 18.50
N LYS A 356 -26.13 -19.53 18.43
CA LYS A 356 -26.14 -18.18 18.99
C LYS A 356 -26.53 -18.25 20.46
N ASN A 357 -25.61 -17.87 21.31
CA ASN A 357 -25.82 -17.72 22.74
C ASN A 357 -26.11 -16.25 23.05
N VAL A 358 -27.25 -15.98 23.68
CA VAL A 358 -27.62 -14.64 24.13
C VAL A 358 -27.63 -14.63 25.66
N ALA A 359 -26.69 -13.92 26.25
CA ALA A 359 -26.61 -13.77 27.69
C ALA A 359 -27.54 -12.64 28.17
N CYS A 360 -28.07 -12.79 29.37
CA CYS A 360 -28.72 -11.70 30.06
C CYS A 360 -27.67 -10.80 30.74
N LYS A 361 -27.75 -9.50 30.51
CA LYS A 361 -26.78 -8.54 31.04
C LYS A 361 -26.82 -8.50 32.57
N ASP A 362 -25.68 -8.58 33.24
CA ASP A 362 -25.57 -8.55 34.72
C ASP A 362 -26.46 -9.58 35.44
N CYS A 363 -26.78 -10.70 34.78
CA CYS A 363 -27.68 -11.71 35.30
C CYS A 363 -27.05 -12.43 36.51
N PRO A 364 -27.66 -12.37 37.71
CA PRO A 364 -27.05 -12.90 38.92
C PRO A 364 -26.94 -14.44 38.94
N ILE A 365 -27.62 -15.13 38.02
CA ILE A 365 -27.59 -16.59 37.87
C ILE A 365 -26.85 -17.06 36.60
N GLY A 366 -26.27 -16.13 35.82
CA GLY A 366 -25.53 -16.46 34.59
C GLY A 366 -26.38 -17.08 33.48
N TYR A 367 -27.66 -16.69 33.36
CA TYR A 367 -28.58 -17.30 32.40
C TYR A 367 -28.25 -16.94 30.94
N VAL A 368 -28.25 -17.94 30.05
CA VAL A 368 -27.93 -17.81 28.62
C VAL A 368 -28.94 -18.61 27.78
N THR A 369 -29.61 -17.96 26.83
CA THR A 369 -30.45 -18.65 25.83
C THR A 369 -29.62 -19.12 24.65
N LYS A 370 -29.99 -20.27 24.05
CA LYS A 370 -29.30 -20.86 22.90
C LYS A 370 -30.26 -20.98 21.72
N GLU A 371 -29.86 -20.50 20.55
CA GLU A 371 -30.60 -20.59 19.29
C GLU A 371 -29.70 -21.17 18.19
N THR A 372 -30.17 -22.18 17.45
CA THR A 372 -29.44 -22.70 16.28
C THR A 372 -29.76 -21.84 15.05
N GLU A 373 -28.73 -21.31 14.39
CA GLU A 373 -28.81 -20.50 13.17
C GLU A 373 -27.89 -21.08 12.10
N SER A 374 -28.23 -20.90 10.82
CA SER A 374 -27.33 -21.25 9.72
C SER A 374 -26.14 -20.28 9.63
N HIS A 375 -25.00 -20.74 9.10
CA HIS A 375 -23.84 -19.88 8.91
C HIS A 375 -24.16 -18.68 8.03
N SER A 376 -23.90 -17.48 8.56
CA SER A 376 -24.11 -16.21 7.85
C SER A 376 -22.78 -15.48 7.69
N ILE A 377 -22.38 -15.25 6.44
CA ILE A 377 -21.10 -14.62 6.08
C ILE A 377 -21.24 -13.10 6.13
N GLY A 378 -20.47 -12.45 7.00
CA GLY A 378 -20.38 -10.99 7.09
C GLY A 378 -19.58 -10.36 5.95
N GLU A 379 -19.55 -9.03 5.88
CA GLU A 379 -18.89 -8.28 4.81
C GLU A 379 -17.37 -8.54 4.71
N ASN A 380 -16.72 -8.88 5.82
CA ASN A 380 -15.31 -9.26 5.88
C ASN A 380 -15.05 -10.70 5.41
N GLY A 381 -16.10 -11.45 5.06
CA GLY A 381 -16.04 -12.82 4.58
C GLY A 381 -16.00 -13.88 5.69
N PHE A 382 -16.10 -13.48 6.97
CA PHE A 382 -16.16 -14.42 8.10
C PHE A 382 -17.60 -14.67 8.54
N CYS A 383 -17.90 -15.91 8.94
CA CYS A 383 -19.12 -16.21 9.68
C CYS A 383 -19.05 -15.63 11.10
N ALA A 384 -20.21 -15.34 11.72
CA ALA A 384 -20.29 -14.85 13.09
C ALA A 384 -19.61 -15.79 14.13
N CYS A 385 -19.58 -17.09 13.86
CA CYS A 385 -18.86 -18.09 14.67
C CYS A 385 -17.35 -18.12 14.40
N ASN A 386 -16.85 -17.39 13.40
CA ASN A 386 -15.45 -17.33 12.95
C ASN A 386 -14.83 -18.63 12.40
N GLU A 387 -15.60 -19.70 12.26
CA GLU A 387 -15.14 -21.02 11.77
C GLU A 387 -15.44 -21.27 10.28
N VAL A 388 -16.35 -20.50 9.68
CA VAL A 388 -16.72 -20.64 8.26
C VAL A 388 -16.31 -19.41 7.47
N TYR A 389 -15.73 -19.63 6.29
CA TYR A 389 -15.11 -18.63 5.43
C TYR A 389 -15.80 -18.53 4.07
N GLN A 390 -15.96 -17.30 3.58
CA GLN A 390 -16.48 -17.06 2.24
C GLN A 390 -15.58 -17.68 1.16
N PRO A 391 -16.11 -18.52 0.25
CA PRO A 391 -15.33 -19.01 -0.88
C PRO A 391 -14.82 -17.88 -1.79
N ALA A 392 -13.57 -17.98 -2.22
CA ALA A 392 -13.02 -17.09 -3.23
C ALA A 392 -13.68 -17.35 -4.59
N LYS A 393 -13.84 -16.32 -5.41
CA LYS A 393 -14.56 -16.45 -6.69
C LYS A 393 -13.65 -17.05 -7.75
N LEU A 394 -13.97 -18.24 -8.25
CA LEU A 394 -13.24 -18.85 -9.37
C LEU A 394 -13.61 -18.20 -10.71
N THR A 395 -12.60 -17.93 -11.53
CA THR A 395 -12.72 -17.47 -12.92
C THR A 395 -11.82 -18.32 -13.80
N THR A 396 -12.18 -18.54 -15.07
CA THR A 396 -11.41 -19.41 -15.98
C THR A 396 -11.13 -18.74 -17.33
N ASP A 397 -11.49 -17.48 -17.48
CA ASP A 397 -11.58 -16.77 -18.76
C ASP A 397 -10.93 -15.37 -18.72
N LYS A 398 -10.38 -14.95 -17.58
CA LYS A 398 -9.86 -13.58 -17.37
C LYS A 398 -8.34 -13.49 -17.43
N TYR A 399 -7.67 -14.33 -16.66
CA TYR A 399 -6.26 -14.19 -16.35
C TYR A 399 -5.42 -15.23 -17.09
N ASP A 400 -4.24 -14.80 -17.51
CA ASP A 400 -3.17 -15.63 -18.05
C ASP A 400 -2.01 -15.45 -17.06
N MET A 401 -1.74 -16.46 -16.24
CA MET A 401 -0.84 -16.36 -15.09
C MET A 401 0.59 -16.79 -15.42
N ASP A 402 0.76 -17.65 -16.43
CA ASP A 402 2.06 -18.17 -16.87
C ASP A 402 2.55 -17.53 -18.19
N GLY A 403 1.71 -16.74 -18.86
CA GLY A 403 2.05 -15.97 -20.05
C GLY A 403 2.06 -16.79 -21.34
N ASP A 404 1.30 -17.89 -21.39
CA ASP A 404 1.20 -18.78 -22.54
C ASP A 404 0.08 -18.39 -23.54
N ASP A 405 -0.51 -17.20 -23.37
CA ASP A 405 -1.67 -16.67 -24.09
C ASP A 405 -2.99 -17.44 -23.84
N SER A 406 -3.01 -18.41 -22.93
CA SER A 406 -4.20 -19.15 -22.50
C SER A 406 -4.77 -18.61 -21.18
N LYS A 407 -6.03 -18.98 -20.87
CA LYS A 407 -6.71 -18.49 -19.66
C LYS A 407 -6.73 -19.55 -18.58
N ASP A 408 -6.26 -19.17 -17.40
CA ASP A 408 -6.14 -20.03 -16.23
C ASP A 408 -7.38 -20.02 -15.34
N ALA A 409 -7.53 -21.10 -14.59
CA ALA A 409 -8.42 -21.16 -13.44
C ALA A 409 -7.82 -20.38 -12.25
N VAL A 410 -8.40 -19.21 -11.93
CA VAL A 410 -7.89 -18.27 -10.93
C VAL A 410 -8.97 -17.84 -9.94
N TYR A 411 -8.63 -17.87 -8.65
CA TYR A 411 -9.48 -17.38 -7.56
C TYR A 411 -9.26 -15.88 -7.31
N GLU A 412 -10.32 -15.09 -7.40
CA GLU A 412 -10.33 -13.66 -7.04
C GLU A 412 -10.61 -13.51 -5.54
N ILE A 413 -9.67 -12.88 -4.82
CA ILE A 413 -9.75 -12.61 -3.38
C ILE A 413 -9.98 -11.11 -3.17
N SER A 414 -11.00 -10.76 -2.38
CA SER A 414 -11.44 -9.37 -2.17
C SER A 414 -11.72 -9.02 -0.71
N ASN A 415 -11.69 -10.00 0.20
CA ASN A 415 -11.80 -9.80 1.64
C ASN A 415 -11.03 -10.88 2.43
N ALA A 416 -10.99 -10.72 3.76
CA ALA A 416 -10.23 -11.58 4.66
C ALA A 416 -10.76 -13.02 4.68
N GLY A 417 -12.07 -13.22 4.68
CA GLY A 417 -12.67 -14.56 4.61
C GLY A 417 -12.25 -15.34 3.37
N GLN A 418 -12.24 -14.70 2.21
CA GLN A 418 -11.77 -15.33 0.96
C GLN A 418 -10.28 -15.71 1.01
N LEU A 419 -9.46 -14.91 1.68
CA LEU A 419 -8.05 -15.22 1.90
C LEU A 419 -7.88 -16.46 2.81
N PHE A 420 -8.63 -16.53 3.91
CA PHE A 420 -8.64 -17.70 4.81
C PHE A 420 -9.20 -18.95 4.13
N TRP A 421 -10.25 -18.80 3.33
CA TRP A 421 -10.78 -19.88 2.52
C TRP A 421 -9.73 -20.39 1.52
N PHE A 422 -9.01 -19.50 0.84
CA PHE A 422 -7.95 -19.89 -0.09
C PHE A 422 -6.82 -20.63 0.61
N ALA A 423 -6.42 -20.18 1.82
CA ALA A 423 -5.46 -20.91 2.65
C ALA A 423 -5.99 -22.32 2.99
N GLY A 424 -7.26 -22.44 3.35
CA GLY A 424 -7.88 -23.74 3.61
C GLY A 424 -7.97 -24.65 2.39
N LEU A 425 -8.22 -24.10 1.19
CA LEU A 425 -8.21 -24.86 -0.07
C LEU A 425 -6.82 -25.44 -0.35
N VAL A 426 -5.76 -24.64 -0.19
CA VAL A 426 -4.38 -25.08 -0.41
C VAL A 426 -3.95 -26.09 0.67
N ASN A 427 -4.35 -25.86 1.92
CA ASN A 427 -3.97 -26.70 3.06
C ASN A 427 -4.84 -27.96 3.22
N GLY A 428 -5.97 -28.06 2.49
CA GLY A 428 -6.90 -29.19 2.59
C GLY A 428 -7.68 -29.23 3.91
N THR A 429 -7.93 -28.07 4.53
CA THR A 429 -8.61 -27.97 5.83
C THR A 429 -10.09 -27.63 5.73
N LEU A 430 -10.61 -27.38 4.52
CA LEU A 430 -12.02 -27.08 4.28
C LEU A 430 -12.85 -28.36 4.21
N SER A 431 -13.93 -28.44 4.98
CA SER A 431 -14.88 -29.56 4.91
C SER A 431 -15.54 -29.62 3.53
N GLY A 432 -15.61 -30.82 2.94
CA GLY A 432 -16.26 -31.07 1.65
C GLY A 432 -15.56 -30.48 0.41
N VAL A 433 -14.43 -29.79 0.56
CA VAL A 433 -13.68 -29.19 -0.56
C VAL A 433 -12.36 -29.94 -0.77
N THR A 434 -12.13 -30.44 -1.99
CA THR A 434 -10.87 -31.12 -2.33
C THR A 434 -9.70 -30.14 -2.30
N GLN A 435 -8.62 -30.54 -1.64
CA GLN A 435 -7.37 -29.77 -1.59
C GLN A 435 -6.86 -29.45 -3.00
N ASN A 436 -6.41 -28.21 -3.21
CA ASN A 436 -5.76 -27.79 -4.45
C ASN A 436 -4.53 -26.93 -4.16
N THR A 437 -3.35 -27.53 -4.24
CA THR A 437 -2.07 -26.88 -3.91
C THR A 437 -1.49 -26.06 -5.07
N SER A 438 -1.98 -26.32 -6.29
CA SER A 438 -1.64 -25.57 -7.50
C SER A 438 -2.65 -24.45 -7.81
N ALA A 439 -3.52 -24.10 -6.86
CA ALA A 439 -4.53 -23.08 -7.06
C ALA A 439 -3.88 -21.70 -7.35
N ASN A 440 -4.28 -21.07 -8.45
CA ASN A 440 -3.88 -19.70 -8.78
C ASN A 440 -4.82 -18.71 -8.10
N ALA A 441 -4.29 -17.58 -7.63
CA ALA A 441 -5.08 -16.53 -7.01
C ALA A 441 -4.58 -15.14 -7.37
N VAL A 442 -5.52 -14.19 -7.42
CA VAL A 442 -5.26 -12.77 -7.56
C VAL A 442 -5.96 -11.97 -6.46
N LEU A 443 -5.28 -10.96 -5.93
CA LEU A 443 -5.96 -9.95 -5.11
C LEU A 443 -6.70 -8.96 -6.02
N SER A 444 -7.88 -8.56 -5.58
CA SER A 444 -8.71 -7.55 -6.26
C SER A 444 -8.92 -6.28 -5.41
N LYS A 445 -8.52 -6.32 -4.14
CA LYS A 445 -8.58 -5.24 -3.15
C LYS A 445 -7.50 -5.44 -2.09
N ASP A 446 -7.19 -4.37 -1.36
CA ASP A 446 -6.47 -4.47 -0.10
C ASP A 446 -7.28 -5.30 0.92
N ILE A 447 -6.59 -6.18 1.64
CA ILE A 447 -7.19 -7.11 2.60
C ILE A 447 -6.75 -6.74 4.00
N VAL A 448 -7.71 -6.50 4.89
CA VAL A 448 -7.45 -6.22 6.31
C VAL A 448 -8.05 -7.35 7.15
N VAL A 449 -7.21 -8.15 7.81
CA VAL A 449 -7.63 -9.27 8.68
C VAL A 449 -7.87 -8.78 10.11
N ASN A 450 -6.83 -8.24 10.73
CA ASN A 450 -6.88 -7.56 12.02
C ASN A 450 -6.49 -6.08 11.82
N LYS A 451 -6.81 -5.23 12.80
CA LYS A 451 -6.40 -3.82 12.81
C LYS A 451 -5.53 -3.55 14.03
N ASN A 452 -4.49 -2.74 13.84
CA ASN A 452 -3.58 -2.29 14.91
C ASN A 452 -2.86 -3.47 15.59
N VAL A 453 -2.36 -4.41 14.80
CA VAL A 453 -1.59 -5.56 15.33
C VAL A 453 -0.26 -5.07 15.90
N LEU A 454 0.37 -4.08 15.26
CA LEU A 454 1.62 -3.50 15.70
C LEU A 454 1.43 -2.11 16.32
N LYS A 455 2.30 -1.80 17.28
CA LYS A 455 2.53 -0.43 17.77
C LYS A 455 3.40 0.35 16.77
N PRO A 456 3.49 1.69 16.88
CA PRO A 456 4.33 2.50 15.99
C PRO A 456 5.82 2.13 16.00
N ASP A 457 6.31 1.49 17.07
CA ASP A 457 7.70 1.01 17.18
C ASP A 457 7.91 -0.38 16.56
N GLY A 458 6.87 -0.98 15.96
CA GLY A 458 6.88 -2.31 15.34
C GLY A 458 6.70 -3.47 16.33
N THR A 459 6.50 -3.21 17.63
CA THR A 459 6.23 -4.28 18.61
C THR A 459 4.75 -4.70 18.59
N LEU A 460 4.46 -5.93 19.03
CA LEU A 460 3.10 -6.45 19.12
C LEU A 460 2.23 -5.60 20.05
N ASN A 461 1.02 -5.26 19.59
CA ASN A 461 0.03 -4.50 20.35
C ASN A 461 -0.81 -5.40 21.27
N ASP A 462 -1.39 -4.81 22.33
CA ASP A 462 -2.28 -5.54 23.24
C ASP A 462 -3.66 -5.70 22.59
N GLY A 463 -4.17 -6.92 22.49
CA GLY A 463 -5.47 -7.19 21.87
C GLY A 463 -5.76 -8.67 21.67
N THR A 464 -6.98 -8.97 21.24
CA THR A 464 -7.36 -10.30 20.75
C THR A 464 -7.40 -10.26 19.23
N PHE A 465 -6.44 -10.90 18.59
CA PHE A 465 -6.32 -10.95 17.13
C PHE A 465 -6.75 -12.32 16.61
N LYS A 466 -7.41 -12.36 15.45
CA LYS A 466 -7.69 -13.61 14.75
C LYS A 466 -6.38 -14.19 14.24
N GLU A 467 -6.10 -15.43 14.63
CA GLU A 467 -4.89 -16.15 14.26
C GLU A 467 -4.91 -16.52 12.77
N TRP A 468 -3.77 -16.31 12.11
CA TRP A 468 -3.53 -16.64 10.72
C TRP A 468 -3.01 -18.07 10.58
N ALA A 469 -3.41 -18.77 9.52
CA ALA A 469 -2.80 -20.05 9.14
C ALA A 469 -2.05 -19.85 7.81
N PRO A 470 -0.72 -20.00 7.77
CA PRO A 470 0.05 -19.82 6.55
C PRO A 470 -0.45 -20.70 5.38
N ILE A 471 -0.31 -20.20 4.16
CA ILE A 471 -0.68 -20.95 2.95
C ILE A 471 0.45 -21.95 2.61
N GLY A 472 0.13 -23.23 2.51
CA GLY A 472 1.10 -24.30 2.18
C GLY A 472 2.02 -24.64 3.36
N THR A 473 1.50 -25.31 4.40
CA THR A 473 2.23 -25.67 5.64
C THR A 473 2.84 -27.08 5.64
N GLY A 474 2.87 -27.75 4.49
CA GLY A 474 3.37 -29.11 4.34
C GLY A 474 4.88 -29.29 4.42
N GLU A 475 5.34 -30.29 5.19
CA GLU A 475 6.73 -30.74 5.12
C GLU A 475 7.06 -31.49 3.81
N THR A 476 6.06 -32.14 3.21
CA THR A 476 6.15 -32.87 1.94
C THR A 476 4.88 -32.68 1.10
N SER A 477 4.97 -32.98 -0.20
CA SER A 477 3.81 -33.10 -1.09
C SER A 477 2.74 -34.01 -0.45
N PRO A 478 1.44 -33.66 -0.51
CA PRO A 478 0.86 -32.60 -1.34
C PRO A 478 0.90 -31.18 -0.74
N ASN A 479 1.24 -30.99 0.53
CA ASN A 479 0.89 -29.78 1.30
C ASN A 479 1.77 -28.53 1.03
N VAL A 480 2.47 -28.46 -0.11
CA VAL A 480 3.34 -27.33 -0.51
C VAL A 480 2.67 -26.50 -1.57
N TYR A 481 2.74 -25.15 -1.50
CA TYR A 481 2.12 -24.30 -2.52
C TYR A 481 2.89 -24.37 -3.85
N THR A 482 2.19 -24.71 -4.93
CA THR A 482 2.74 -24.87 -6.29
C THR A 482 2.08 -23.98 -7.34
N GLY A 483 1.04 -23.22 -6.96
CA GLY A 483 0.33 -22.30 -7.85
C GLY A 483 1.00 -20.94 -8.01
N THR A 484 0.31 -20.00 -8.64
CA THR A 484 0.68 -18.59 -8.74
C THR A 484 -0.24 -17.70 -7.93
N PHE A 485 0.32 -16.96 -6.98
CA PHE A 485 -0.34 -15.92 -6.21
C PHE A 485 0.15 -14.54 -6.68
N ASP A 486 -0.73 -13.75 -7.27
CA ASP A 486 -0.43 -12.38 -7.71
C ASP A 486 -1.22 -11.36 -6.89
N GLY A 487 -0.52 -10.62 -6.03
CA GLY A 487 -1.08 -9.56 -5.22
C GLY A 487 -1.49 -8.33 -6.02
N ARG A 488 -1.07 -8.19 -7.29
CA ARG A 488 -1.39 -7.05 -8.18
C ARG A 488 -1.13 -5.67 -7.55
N ASN A 489 -0.11 -5.60 -6.68
CA ASN A 489 0.25 -4.45 -5.85
C ASN A 489 -0.76 -4.04 -4.78
N TYR A 490 -1.78 -4.86 -4.52
CA TYR A 490 -2.60 -4.75 -3.32
C TYR A 490 -1.86 -5.28 -2.09
N THR A 491 -2.35 -4.86 -0.92
CA THR A 491 -1.77 -5.17 0.38
C THR A 491 -2.61 -6.17 1.16
N ILE A 492 -1.94 -6.93 2.02
CA ILE A 492 -2.57 -7.76 3.05
C ILE A 492 -2.05 -7.26 4.40
N SER A 493 -2.96 -6.85 5.28
CA SER A 493 -2.62 -6.33 6.59
C SER A 493 -3.29 -7.06 7.73
N GLY A 494 -2.67 -7.00 8.92
CA GLY A 494 -3.25 -7.57 10.13
C GLY A 494 -3.07 -9.08 10.26
N LEU A 495 -2.09 -9.69 9.60
CA LEU A 495 -1.79 -11.11 9.82
C LEU A 495 -1.13 -11.28 11.19
N TYR A 496 -1.66 -12.20 11.99
CA TYR A 496 -1.15 -12.46 13.34
C TYR A 496 -0.89 -13.96 13.51
N PHE A 497 0.36 -14.32 13.78
CA PHE A 497 0.78 -15.67 14.11
C PHE A 497 1.74 -15.63 15.31
N ASN A 498 1.44 -16.35 16.39
CA ASN A 498 2.25 -16.30 17.61
C ASN A 498 2.31 -17.66 18.32
N GLN A 499 3.04 -18.62 17.74
CA GLN A 499 3.19 -19.97 18.29
C GLN A 499 4.66 -20.42 18.31
N GLU A 500 5.18 -20.73 19.50
CA GLU A 500 6.62 -20.99 19.70
C GLU A 500 7.15 -22.30 19.10
N ASN A 501 6.28 -23.22 18.69
CA ASN A 501 6.63 -24.60 18.27
C ASN A 501 6.35 -24.89 16.78
N ASN A 502 6.17 -23.85 15.95
CA ASN A 502 5.89 -24.02 14.53
C ASN A 502 7.01 -23.51 13.61
N TYR A 503 7.08 -24.12 12.44
CA TYR A 503 8.02 -23.84 11.36
C TYR A 503 7.27 -23.37 10.11
N ASP A 504 8.01 -22.80 9.16
CA ASP A 504 7.47 -22.43 7.85
C ASP A 504 6.30 -21.42 8.01
N ILE A 505 6.61 -20.21 8.49
CA ILE A 505 5.64 -19.17 8.85
C ILE A 505 5.79 -17.93 7.97
N GLY A 506 4.67 -17.44 7.45
CA GLY A 506 4.51 -16.17 6.74
C GLY A 506 3.11 -16.02 6.17
N LEU A 507 2.90 -15.17 5.16
CA LEU A 507 1.70 -15.29 4.33
C LEU A 507 1.62 -16.72 3.76
N PHE A 508 2.74 -17.19 3.19
CA PHE A 508 2.94 -18.57 2.80
C PHE A 508 3.86 -19.27 3.78
N GLY A 509 3.55 -20.52 4.13
CA GLY A 509 4.47 -21.34 4.91
C GLY A 509 5.62 -21.82 4.05
N ARG A 510 5.30 -22.52 2.96
CA ARG A 510 6.27 -23.09 2.04
C ARG A 510 5.86 -22.90 0.57
N ASN A 511 6.82 -22.45 -0.25
CA ASN A 511 6.61 -22.11 -1.65
C ASN A 511 7.48 -22.93 -2.62
N ASN A 512 6.84 -23.60 -3.58
CA ASN A 512 7.42 -24.18 -4.79
C ASN A 512 6.87 -23.53 -6.07
N GLY A 513 5.85 -22.67 -5.95
CA GLY A 513 5.24 -21.94 -7.05
C GLY A 513 5.74 -20.50 -7.15
N LYS A 514 4.84 -19.55 -7.43
CA LYS A 514 5.16 -18.13 -7.61
C LYS A 514 4.33 -17.25 -6.69
N ILE A 515 4.98 -16.36 -5.95
CA ILE A 515 4.36 -15.31 -5.13
C ILE A 515 4.84 -13.97 -5.67
N ALA A 516 3.93 -13.13 -6.15
CA ALA A 516 4.28 -11.87 -6.79
C ALA A 516 3.43 -10.68 -6.33
N ASN A 517 4.02 -9.48 -6.38
CA ASN A 517 3.33 -8.19 -6.28
C ASN A 517 2.46 -8.02 -5.02
N ALA A 518 2.93 -8.51 -3.86
CA ALA A 518 2.17 -8.48 -2.60
C ALA A 518 2.92 -7.71 -1.50
N GLY A 519 2.20 -6.82 -0.81
CA GLY A 519 2.70 -6.10 0.37
C GLY A 519 2.10 -6.62 1.66
N ILE A 520 2.93 -6.96 2.64
CA ILE A 520 2.51 -7.43 3.98
C ILE A 520 2.69 -6.30 5.00
N LEU A 521 1.58 -5.84 5.59
CA LEU A 521 1.53 -4.65 6.44
C LEU A 521 0.93 -4.95 7.82
N ASP A 522 1.26 -4.14 8.83
CA ASP A 522 0.66 -4.23 10.18
C ASP A 522 0.46 -5.68 10.65
N SER A 523 1.50 -6.50 10.53
CA SER A 523 1.42 -7.96 10.73
C SER A 523 2.51 -8.41 11.69
N TYR A 524 2.25 -9.47 12.46
CA TYR A 524 3.17 -10.02 13.43
C TYR A 524 3.31 -11.53 13.23
N PHE A 525 4.55 -11.97 13.00
CA PHE A 525 4.88 -13.38 12.83
C PHE A 525 5.90 -13.81 13.87
N TYR A 526 5.52 -14.77 14.72
CA TYR A 526 6.39 -15.38 15.71
C TYR A 526 6.35 -16.91 15.64
N GLY A 527 7.52 -17.53 15.42
CA GLY A 527 7.67 -18.99 15.28
C GLY A 527 9.02 -19.54 15.72
N THR A 528 9.20 -20.85 15.65
CA THR A 528 10.45 -21.53 16.00
C THR A 528 11.55 -21.24 14.99
N SER A 529 11.30 -21.46 13.69
CA SER A 529 12.30 -21.28 12.64
C SER A 529 11.64 -21.24 11.26
N LYS A 530 12.36 -20.66 10.29
CA LYS A 530 11.87 -20.39 8.93
C LYS A 530 10.62 -19.50 8.96
N VAL A 531 10.79 -18.33 9.56
CA VAL A 531 9.74 -17.32 9.69
C VAL A 531 10.10 -16.15 8.76
N GLY A 532 9.16 -15.73 7.93
CA GLY A 532 9.26 -14.46 7.22
C GLY A 532 7.92 -13.81 6.97
N GLY A 533 7.92 -12.54 6.56
CA GLY A 533 6.67 -11.80 6.35
C GLY A 533 5.88 -12.32 5.15
N VAL A 534 6.58 -12.64 4.05
CA VAL A 534 5.96 -13.13 2.81
C VAL A 534 5.95 -14.65 2.78
N CYS A 535 7.08 -15.29 3.07
CA CYS A 535 7.19 -16.74 3.06
C CYS A 535 8.04 -17.27 4.22
N GLY A 536 7.65 -18.39 4.82
CA GLY A 536 8.53 -19.08 5.76
C GLY A 536 9.72 -19.73 5.04
N ASN A 537 9.43 -20.49 3.99
CA ASN A 537 10.39 -21.34 3.30
C ASN A 537 10.13 -21.38 1.79
N ASN A 538 10.89 -20.57 1.06
CA ASN A 538 10.93 -20.60 -0.40
C ASN A 538 11.84 -21.75 -0.84
N TYR A 539 11.26 -22.89 -1.23
CA TYR A 539 12.00 -24.14 -1.37
C TYR A 539 12.41 -24.50 -2.80
N THR A 540 11.60 -24.18 -3.81
CA THR A 540 12.02 -24.13 -5.22
C THR A 540 11.30 -23.01 -5.96
N GLY A 541 10.52 -22.21 -5.23
CA GLY A 541 9.63 -21.21 -5.80
C GLY A 541 10.30 -19.87 -6.07
N THR A 542 9.49 -18.97 -6.58
CA THR A 542 9.86 -17.58 -6.92
C THR A 542 9.06 -16.61 -6.05
N ILE A 543 9.75 -15.64 -5.43
CA ILE A 543 9.15 -14.48 -4.76
C ILE A 543 9.61 -13.23 -5.51
N THR A 544 8.68 -12.42 -6.01
CA THR A 544 9.04 -11.26 -6.86
C THR A 544 8.17 -10.04 -6.59
N ASN A 545 8.78 -8.85 -6.50
CA ASN A 545 8.07 -7.59 -6.25
C ASN A 545 7.21 -7.63 -4.97
N CYS A 546 7.69 -8.32 -3.93
CA CYS A 546 6.98 -8.45 -2.67
C CYS A 546 7.70 -7.68 -1.57
N TYR A 547 6.95 -7.20 -0.57
CA TYR A 547 7.56 -6.52 0.55
C TYR A 547 6.87 -6.78 1.88
N ASN A 548 7.65 -6.64 2.95
CA ASN A 548 7.18 -6.74 4.31
C ASN A 548 7.45 -5.46 5.09
N THR A 549 6.43 -4.97 5.77
CA THR A 549 6.52 -3.89 6.77
C THR A 549 6.09 -4.36 8.16
N GLY A 550 5.60 -5.60 8.27
CA GLY A 550 5.25 -6.25 9.53
C GLY A 550 6.47 -6.71 10.32
N SER A 551 6.27 -7.08 11.59
CA SER A 551 7.33 -7.56 12.47
C SER A 551 7.49 -9.07 12.38
N VAL A 552 8.74 -9.52 12.24
CA VAL A 552 9.13 -10.93 12.23
C VAL A 552 9.97 -11.20 13.48
N SER A 553 9.60 -12.22 14.24
CA SER A 553 10.30 -12.61 15.47
C SER A 553 10.33 -14.13 15.64
N GLY A 554 11.26 -14.65 16.44
CA GLY A 554 11.34 -16.10 16.66
C GLY A 554 12.67 -16.58 17.21
N LEU A 555 12.85 -17.91 17.23
CA LEU A 555 13.98 -18.55 17.91
C LEU A 555 15.13 -19.00 16.98
N GLY A 556 14.86 -19.15 15.68
CA GLY A 556 15.75 -19.82 14.72
C GLY A 556 16.02 -18.99 13.47
N THR A 557 15.75 -19.54 12.28
CA THR A 557 16.02 -18.85 11.01
C THR A 557 14.91 -17.87 10.67
N LEU A 558 15.21 -16.57 10.58
CA LEU A 558 14.23 -15.51 10.36
C LEU A 558 14.65 -14.56 9.24
N GLY A 559 13.73 -14.20 8.35
CA GLY A 559 13.97 -13.16 7.35
C GLY A 559 12.77 -12.26 7.13
N GLY A 560 12.98 -10.97 6.91
CA GLY A 560 11.86 -10.04 6.72
C GLY A 560 10.94 -10.41 5.55
N VAL A 561 11.50 -10.90 4.45
CA VAL A 561 10.74 -11.43 3.31
C VAL A 561 10.57 -12.94 3.42
N SER A 562 11.68 -13.67 3.52
CA SER A 562 11.68 -15.14 3.58
C SER A 562 12.49 -15.67 4.76
N GLY A 563 11.96 -16.62 5.54
CA GLY A 563 12.77 -17.27 6.57
C GLY A 563 13.94 -18.06 5.98
N TYR A 564 13.64 -18.94 5.03
CA TYR A 564 14.63 -19.79 4.35
C TYR A 564 14.40 -19.79 2.85
N ASN A 565 15.45 -19.52 2.08
CA ASN A 565 15.46 -19.63 0.63
C ASN A 565 16.35 -20.81 0.23
N TYR A 566 15.76 -21.96 -0.08
CA TYR A 566 16.48 -23.13 -0.57
C TYR A 566 16.27 -23.22 -2.08
N THR A 567 17.31 -23.18 -2.91
CA THR A 567 17.22 -23.30 -4.39
C THR A 567 16.23 -22.37 -5.13
N GLY A 568 15.48 -21.52 -4.42
CA GLY A 568 14.49 -20.60 -4.96
C GLY A 568 15.07 -19.22 -5.25
N SER A 569 14.22 -18.34 -5.78
CA SER A 569 14.57 -16.97 -6.13
C SER A 569 13.76 -15.94 -5.34
N ILE A 570 14.46 -14.90 -4.88
CA ILE A 570 13.88 -13.70 -4.28
C ILE A 570 14.40 -12.50 -5.09
N THR A 571 13.49 -11.81 -5.80
CA THR A 571 13.86 -10.75 -6.74
C THR A 571 13.02 -9.51 -6.51
N ASN A 572 13.62 -8.32 -6.53
CA ASN A 572 12.92 -7.03 -6.36
C ASN A 572 12.07 -6.98 -5.07
N CYS A 573 12.57 -7.55 -3.98
CA CYS A 573 11.84 -7.64 -2.72
C CYS A 573 12.48 -6.78 -1.65
N TYR A 574 11.69 -6.31 -0.70
CA TYR A 574 12.25 -5.52 0.40
C TYR A 574 11.56 -5.69 1.73
N ASN A 575 12.28 -5.36 2.79
CA ASN A 575 11.77 -5.34 4.15
C ASN A 575 12.00 -3.98 4.79
N THR A 576 10.96 -3.41 5.39
CA THR A 576 11.05 -2.23 6.26
C THR A 576 10.61 -2.52 7.69
N GLY A 577 10.07 -3.71 7.95
CA GLY A 577 9.63 -4.14 9.27
C GLY A 577 10.77 -4.67 10.13
N ASN A 578 10.55 -4.78 11.44
CA ASN A 578 11.57 -5.27 12.37
C ASN A 578 11.76 -6.78 12.24
N VAL A 579 13.00 -7.25 12.28
CA VAL A 579 13.34 -8.68 12.31
C VAL A 579 14.18 -8.96 13.54
N SER A 580 13.66 -9.74 14.49
CA SER A 580 14.33 -10.01 15.77
C SER A 580 14.36 -11.49 16.14
N GLY A 581 15.55 -12.09 16.17
CA GLY A 581 15.74 -13.51 16.52
C GLY A 581 16.45 -13.75 17.83
N SER A 582 16.06 -14.80 18.56
CA SER A 582 16.77 -15.24 19.77
C SER A 582 17.72 -16.42 19.51
N GLY A 583 18.11 -16.66 18.26
CA GLY A 583 18.99 -17.76 17.84
C GLY A 583 19.04 -17.91 16.32
N GLY A 584 19.85 -18.84 15.82
CA GLY A 584 19.89 -19.21 14.38
C GLY A 584 20.53 -18.18 13.45
N PHE A 585 19.84 -17.88 12.33
CA PHE A 585 20.29 -16.95 11.29
C PHE A 585 19.21 -15.91 11.04
N VAL A 586 19.57 -14.63 11.13
CA VAL A 586 18.62 -13.52 11.02
C VAL A 586 19.04 -12.61 9.87
N GLY A 587 18.15 -12.39 8.91
CA GLY A 587 18.39 -11.51 7.77
C GLY A 587 17.27 -10.49 7.58
N GLY A 588 17.59 -9.30 7.08
CA GLY A 588 16.54 -8.34 6.74
C GLY A 588 15.68 -8.79 5.56
N VAL A 589 16.25 -9.47 4.57
CA VAL A 589 15.50 -10.07 3.44
C VAL A 589 15.29 -11.57 3.67
N SER A 590 16.37 -12.33 3.85
CA SER A 590 16.31 -13.78 4.05
C SER A 590 17.10 -14.24 5.28
N GLY A 591 16.56 -15.09 6.13
CA GLY A 591 17.33 -15.63 7.25
C GLY A 591 18.48 -16.51 6.77
N ARG A 592 18.20 -17.38 5.80
CA ARG A 592 19.21 -18.25 5.18
C ARG A 592 18.97 -18.39 3.68
N ASN A 593 20.02 -18.21 2.89
CA ASN A 593 20.04 -18.45 1.45
C ASN A 593 20.91 -19.68 1.15
N SER A 594 20.30 -20.80 0.76
CA SER A 594 20.98 -22.08 0.52
C SER A 594 20.78 -22.51 -0.93
N LYS A 595 21.84 -22.39 -1.75
CA LYS A 595 21.77 -22.62 -3.21
C LYS A 595 20.74 -21.77 -3.96
N GLY A 596 20.19 -20.76 -3.31
CA GLY A 596 19.18 -19.86 -3.87
C GLY A 596 19.80 -18.55 -4.38
N THR A 597 18.93 -17.68 -4.90
CA THR A 597 19.29 -16.35 -5.41
C THR A 597 18.51 -15.27 -4.65
N ILE A 598 19.21 -14.18 -4.28
CA ILE A 598 18.61 -12.94 -3.78
C ILE A 598 19.13 -11.80 -4.66
N ILE A 599 18.23 -11.15 -5.40
CA ILE A 599 18.57 -10.19 -6.45
C ILE A 599 17.75 -8.91 -6.27
N ASN A 600 18.37 -7.74 -6.50
CA ASN A 600 17.69 -6.44 -6.51
C ASN A 600 16.84 -6.20 -5.25
N SER A 601 17.32 -6.63 -4.09
CA SER A 601 16.52 -6.68 -2.87
C SER A 601 17.18 -5.92 -1.73
N TYR A 602 16.39 -5.37 -0.81
CA TYR A 602 16.96 -4.52 0.23
C TYR A 602 16.24 -4.58 1.57
N ASN A 603 16.95 -4.14 2.60
CA ASN A 603 16.41 -3.99 3.94
C ASN A 603 16.57 -2.56 4.45
N ALA A 604 15.49 -2.02 5.01
CA ALA A 604 15.44 -0.77 5.74
C ALA A 604 14.99 -0.93 7.19
N GLY A 605 14.44 -2.09 7.57
CA GLY A 605 14.03 -2.37 8.94
C GLY A 605 15.21 -2.71 9.85
N SER A 606 15.01 -2.64 11.17
CA SER A 606 16.05 -3.07 12.12
C SER A 606 16.16 -4.60 12.13
N VAL A 607 17.38 -5.12 12.09
CA VAL A 607 17.67 -6.57 12.15
C VAL A 607 18.51 -6.86 13.39
N SER A 608 17.98 -7.67 14.30
CA SER A 608 18.67 -8.05 15.54
C SER A 608 18.63 -9.55 15.80
N GLY A 609 19.73 -10.13 16.30
CA GLY A 609 19.77 -11.56 16.57
C GLY A 609 20.84 -12.02 17.57
N LEU A 610 20.65 -13.17 18.23
CA LEU A 610 21.75 -13.79 18.99
C LEU A 610 22.76 -14.47 18.04
N GLY A 611 22.30 -15.20 17.02
CA GLY A 611 23.16 -15.94 16.08
C GLY A 611 23.82 -15.09 14.98
N CYS A 612 23.95 -15.63 13.75
CA CYS A 612 24.51 -14.84 12.64
C CYS A 612 23.45 -13.85 12.12
N VAL A 613 23.83 -12.58 11.96
CA VAL A 613 22.91 -11.50 11.61
C VAL A 613 23.44 -10.75 10.38
N GLY A 614 22.59 -10.58 9.36
CA GLY A 614 22.93 -9.74 8.22
C GLY A 614 21.81 -8.81 7.79
N GLY A 615 22.18 -7.64 7.27
CA GLY A 615 21.19 -6.68 6.77
C GLY A 615 20.33 -7.24 5.63
N VAL A 616 20.91 -8.04 4.73
CA VAL A 616 20.18 -8.73 3.66
C VAL A 616 19.97 -10.21 4.02
N SER A 617 21.04 -10.93 4.38
CA SER A 617 20.98 -12.36 4.69
C SER A 617 21.72 -12.76 5.96
N GLY A 618 21.17 -13.65 6.77
CA GLY A 618 21.88 -14.18 7.96
C GLY A 618 23.01 -15.16 7.59
N ASP A 619 22.69 -16.15 6.75
CA ASP A 619 23.63 -17.15 6.21
C ASP A 619 23.47 -17.28 4.69
N ASN A 620 24.57 -17.27 3.95
CA ASN A 620 24.61 -17.52 2.51
C ASN A 620 25.42 -18.80 2.23
N TYR A 621 24.74 -19.93 2.17
CA TYR A 621 25.32 -21.25 1.98
C TYR A 621 25.26 -21.68 0.51
N THR A 622 26.36 -21.56 -0.22
CA THR A 622 26.45 -21.88 -1.67
C THR A 622 25.40 -21.18 -2.54
N GLY A 623 24.80 -20.09 -2.03
CA GLY A 623 23.84 -19.25 -2.73
C GLY A 623 24.48 -17.98 -3.30
N SER A 624 23.67 -17.14 -3.93
CA SER A 624 24.09 -15.84 -4.47
C SER A 624 23.24 -14.70 -3.91
N ILE A 625 23.92 -13.59 -3.59
CA ILE A 625 23.32 -12.31 -3.22
C ILE A 625 23.89 -11.27 -4.20
N THR A 626 23.03 -10.62 -4.97
CA THR A 626 23.45 -9.74 -6.07
C THR A 626 22.60 -8.49 -6.12
N ASP A 627 23.23 -7.33 -6.32
CA ASP A 627 22.53 -6.04 -6.42
C ASP A 627 21.61 -5.76 -5.22
N CYS A 628 22.09 -6.06 -4.02
CA CYS A 628 21.32 -5.92 -2.78
C CYS A 628 21.92 -4.86 -1.86
N TYR A 629 21.10 -4.25 -1.01
CA TYR A 629 21.61 -3.28 -0.05
C TYR A 629 20.89 -3.28 1.29
N ASN A 630 21.57 -2.75 2.30
CA ASN A 630 21.01 -2.54 3.62
C ASN A 630 21.18 -1.09 4.06
N ILE A 631 20.09 -0.48 4.51
CA ILE A 631 20.07 0.84 5.15
C ILE A 631 19.61 0.75 6.62
N GLY A 632 19.00 -0.37 7.03
CA GLY A 632 18.54 -0.60 8.39
C GLY A 632 19.69 -0.94 9.36
N SER A 633 19.47 -0.74 10.66
CA SER A 633 20.46 -1.11 11.68
C SER A 633 20.59 -2.63 11.81
N VAL A 634 21.82 -3.15 11.91
CA VAL A 634 22.13 -4.57 12.10
C VAL A 634 22.86 -4.76 13.42
N SER A 635 22.31 -5.58 14.32
CA SER A 635 22.92 -5.84 15.62
C SER A 635 22.92 -7.33 15.99
N GLY A 636 24.05 -7.86 16.45
CA GLY A 636 24.13 -9.23 16.97
C GLY A 636 24.88 -9.34 18.29
N SER A 637 24.74 -10.45 19.00
CA SER A 637 25.42 -10.62 20.31
C SER A 637 26.21 -11.91 20.49
N GLU A 638 25.93 -13.00 19.76
CA GLU A 638 26.62 -14.29 19.96
C GLU A 638 27.15 -14.93 18.66
N GLY A 639 26.96 -14.29 17.49
CA GLY A 639 27.41 -14.80 16.19
C GLY A 639 27.91 -13.71 15.24
N ASP A 640 28.19 -14.09 13.99
CA ASP A 640 28.78 -13.20 13.00
C ASP A 640 27.79 -12.14 12.51
N VAL A 641 28.23 -10.89 12.47
CA VAL A 641 27.38 -9.75 12.11
C VAL A 641 27.93 -9.05 10.89
N GLY A 642 27.13 -8.96 9.82
CA GLY A 642 27.51 -8.26 8.60
C GLY A 642 26.48 -7.23 8.15
N GLY A 643 26.93 -6.09 7.63
CA GLY A 643 26.02 -5.08 7.09
C GLY A 643 25.15 -5.61 5.92
N VAL A 644 25.67 -6.52 5.10
CA VAL A 644 24.91 -7.21 4.05
C VAL A 644 24.63 -8.66 4.45
N ASN A 645 25.65 -9.41 4.86
CA ASN A 645 25.50 -10.84 5.15
C ASN A 645 26.20 -11.26 6.45
N GLY A 646 25.56 -12.05 7.32
CA GLY A 646 26.20 -12.53 8.56
C GLY A 646 27.37 -13.48 8.28
N TYR A 647 27.05 -14.64 7.69
CA TYR A 647 28.01 -15.70 7.39
C TYR A 647 27.92 -16.14 5.93
N ASN A 648 29.01 -16.01 5.15
CA ASN A 648 29.06 -16.44 3.75
C ASN A 648 29.84 -17.74 3.65
N ASN A 649 29.18 -18.85 3.30
CA ASN A 649 29.80 -20.18 3.26
C ASN A 649 29.70 -20.79 1.86
N GLY A 650 30.78 -20.67 1.09
CA GLY A 650 30.84 -21.14 -0.29
C GLY A 650 29.91 -20.40 -1.26
N GLY A 651 29.28 -19.29 -0.83
CA GLY A 651 28.37 -18.47 -1.62
C GLY A 651 29.05 -17.25 -2.26
N THR A 652 28.30 -16.56 -3.11
CA THR A 652 28.72 -15.31 -3.78
C THR A 652 27.94 -14.11 -3.28
N ILE A 653 28.63 -12.98 -3.10
CA ILE A 653 28.03 -11.68 -2.78
C ILE A 653 28.63 -10.66 -3.74
N THR A 654 27.79 -10.05 -4.58
CA THR A 654 28.25 -9.17 -5.66
C THR A 654 27.40 -7.91 -5.76
N ASN A 655 28.04 -6.75 -6.02
CA ASN A 655 27.35 -5.47 -6.22
C ASN A 655 26.43 -5.09 -5.06
N CYS A 656 26.88 -5.33 -3.84
CA CYS A 656 26.07 -5.04 -2.66
C CYS A 656 26.65 -3.91 -1.85
N TYR A 657 25.81 -3.21 -1.08
CA TYR A 657 26.33 -2.23 -0.13
C TYR A 657 25.57 -2.18 1.19
N ASN A 658 26.24 -1.66 2.22
CA ASN A 658 25.62 -1.36 3.51
C ASN A 658 25.87 0.09 3.93
N VAL A 659 24.80 0.81 4.25
CA VAL A 659 24.86 2.17 4.85
C VAL A 659 24.14 2.20 6.20
N GLY A 660 23.63 1.06 6.67
CA GLY A 660 23.10 0.91 8.01
C GLY A 660 24.20 0.74 9.06
N SER A 661 23.91 1.10 10.31
CA SER A 661 24.83 0.85 11.43
C SER A 661 24.99 -0.65 11.69
N VAL A 662 26.22 -1.10 11.95
CA VAL A 662 26.52 -2.51 12.28
C VAL A 662 27.15 -2.59 13.67
N SER A 663 26.65 -3.47 14.53
CA SER A 663 27.19 -3.67 15.88
C SER A 663 27.15 -5.14 16.30
N GLY A 664 28.26 -5.65 16.87
CA GLY A 664 28.34 -6.99 17.46
C GLY A 664 29.23 -7.00 18.70
N THR A 665 29.02 -7.94 19.63
CA THR A 665 29.77 -7.98 20.91
C THR A 665 30.78 -9.13 21.01
N ASP A 666 30.49 -10.31 20.45
CA ASP A 666 31.21 -11.54 20.82
C ASP A 666 32.00 -12.21 19.67
N TYR A 667 31.68 -11.93 18.40
CA TYR A 667 32.22 -12.63 17.21
C TYR A 667 32.66 -11.68 16.09
N TYR A 668 32.79 -12.18 14.85
CA TYR A 668 33.27 -11.40 13.72
C TYR A 668 32.22 -10.38 13.26
N VAL A 669 32.64 -9.11 13.13
CA VAL A 669 31.78 -8.02 12.70
C VAL A 669 32.38 -7.36 11.46
N GLY A 670 31.59 -7.22 10.39
CA GLY A 670 32.04 -6.59 9.15
C GLY A 670 31.01 -5.65 8.53
N GLY A 671 31.50 -4.60 7.87
CA GLY A 671 30.65 -3.62 7.18
C GLY A 671 29.85 -4.22 6.02
N VAL A 672 30.38 -5.28 5.39
CA VAL A 672 29.72 -6.05 4.32
C VAL A 672 29.37 -7.45 4.81
N SER A 673 30.34 -8.22 5.30
CA SER A 673 30.10 -9.58 5.80
C SER A 673 30.76 -9.83 7.16
N GLY A 674 30.09 -10.53 8.06
CA GLY A 674 30.68 -10.95 9.33
C GLY A 674 31.83 -11.92 9.11
N GLU A 675 31.55 -13.07 8.48
CA GLU A 675 32.58 -14.01 8.03
C GLU A 675 32.38 -14.41 6.56
N ASN A 676 33.50 -14.62 5.85
CA ASN A 676 33.57 -15.19 4.50
C ASN A 676 34.38 -16.50 4.52
N ALA A 677 33.70 -17.65 4.53
CA ALA A 677 34.29 -18.97 4.54
C ALA A 677 34.15 -19.65 3.17
N ASN A 678 35.26 -19.84 2.45
CA ASN A 678 35.30 -20.44 1.11
C ASN A 678 34.39 -19.77 0.05
N GLY A 679 33.86 -18.57 0.32
CA GLY A 679 32.97 -17.83 -0.58
C GLY A 679 33.70 -16.75 -1.37
N THR A 680 32.99 -16.08 -2.27
CA THR A 680 33.50 -14.95 -3.08
C THR A 680 32.69 -13.70 -2.80
N ILE A 681 33.37 -12.59 -2.51
CA ILE A 681 32.73 -11.28 -2.32
C ILE A 681 33.38 -10.29 -3.28
N THR A 682 32.59 -9.69 -4.16
CA THR A 682 33.10 -8.83 -5.24
C THR A 682 32.31 -7.53 -5.35
N ASN A 683 33.00 -6.41 -5.55
CA ASN A 683 32.39 -5.10 -5.84
C ASN A 683 31.34 -4.68 -4.78
N CYS A 684 31.74 -4.72 -3.51
CA CYS A 684 30.85 -4.44 -2.38
C CYS A 684 31.38 -3.31 -1.51
N TYR A 685 30.47 -2.47 -1.02
CA TYR A 685 30.82 -1.23 -0.33
C TYR A 685 30.11 -1.08 1.00
N TYR A 686 30.68 -0.31 1.93
CA TYR A 686 29.96 0.10 3.14
C TYR A 686 30.27 1.53 3.51
N ASP A 687 29.33 2.20 4.19
CA ASP A 687 29.53 3.55 4.71
C ASP A 687 30.49 3.52 5.92
N SER A 688 31.75 3.89 5.68
CA SER A 688 32.82 3.85 6.68
C SER A 688 32.74 5.01 7.69
N THR A 689 31.89 6.00 7.44
CA THR A 689 31.54 7.05 8.40
C THR A 689 30.48 6.60 9.40
N ILE A 690 29.63 5.64 9.03
CA ILE A 690 28.61 5.04 9.91
C ILE A 690 29.17 3.83 10.66
N TYR A 691 29.93 2.97 10.00
CA TYR A 691 30.60 1.82 10.61
C TYR A 691 32.10 1.89 10.38
N THR A 692 32.89 1.99 11.45
CA THR A 692 34.34 2.24 11.36
C THR A 692 35.19 0.96 11.44
N GLY A 693 34.59 -0.22 11.40
CA GLY A 693 35.31 -1.50 11.43
C GLY A 693 35.78 -1.95 10.04
N THR A 694 36.19 -3.22 9.91
CA THR A 694 36.63 -3.80 8.63
C THR A 694 35.46 -4.18 7.74
N ALA A 695 35.67 -4.23 6.42
CA ALA A 695 34.62 -4.64 5.48
C ALA A 695 34.16 -6.09 5.73
N ILE A 696 35.11 -6.96 6.04
CA ILE A 696 34.91 -8.37 6.38
C ILE A 696 35.46 -8.61 7.79
N GLY A 697 34.68 -9.21 8.68
CA GLY A 697 35.11 -9.50 10.06
C GLY A 697 36.16 -10.62 10.11
N ALA A 698 35.91 -11.73 9.40
CA ALA A 698 36.88 -12.81 9.18
C ALA A 698 36.81 -13.37 7.76
N ASN A 699 37.96 -13.71 7.17
CA ASN A 699 38.04 -14.35 5.86
C ASN A 699 38.73 -15.72 5.97
N SER A 700 37.93 -16.77 6.08
CA SER A 700 38.34 -18.16 6.32
C SER A 700 38.42 -18.93 4.99
N SER A 701 39.47 -18.65 4.21
CA SER A 701 39.71 -19.24 2.87
C SER A 701 38.75 -18.76 1.76
N GLY A 702 38.06 -17.64 1.95
CA GLY A 702 37.29 -16.99 0.88
C GLY A 702 38.11 -15.98 0.06
N THR A 703 37.56 -15.57 -1.08
CA THR A 703 38.13 -14.55 -1.98
C THR A 703 37.36 -13.23 -1.87
N THR A 704 38.09 -12.12 -1.98
CA THR A 704 37.52 -10.77 -1.92
C THR A 704 38.14 -9.89 -2.99
N GLU A 705 37.33 -9.18 -3.77
CA GLU A 705 37.79 -8.23 -4.79
C GLU A 705 36.94 -6.95 -4.73
N LYS A 706 37.56 -5.78 -4.60
CA LYS A 706 36.85 -4.48 -4.47
C LYS A 706 35.79 -4.50 -3.35
N VAL A 707 36.23 -4.86 -2.14
CA VAL A 707 35.39 -4.89 -0.94
C VAL A 707 35.92 -3.84 0.03
N GLU A 708 35.33 -2.65 0.02
CA GLU A 708 35.94 -1.47 0.64
C GLU A 708 34.95 -0.52 1.32
N GLY A 709 35.47 0.27 2.25
CA GLY A 709 34.70 1.30 2.94
C GLY A 709 34.79 2.62 2.19
N LYS A 710 33.65 3.28 2.00
CA LYS A 710 33.53 4.61 1.39
C LYS A 710 32.82 5.51 2.38
N THR A 711 33.32 6.72 2.58
CA THR A 711 32.68 7.71 3.44
C THR A 711 31.33 8.15 2.83
N THR A 712 30.43 8.68 3.65
CA THR A 712 29.14 9.23 3.18
C THR A 712 29.36 10.29 2.09
N ASP A 713 30.43 11.07 2.16
CA ASP A 713 30.74 12.07 1.13
C ASP A 713 31.23 11.45 -0.17
N GLU A 714 32.00 10.35 -0.14
CA GLU A 714 32.34 9.57 -1.34
C GLU A 714 31.09 8.94 -1.97
N PHE A 715 30.15 8.43 -1.16
CA PHE A 715 28.86 7.93 -1.66
C PHE A 715 28.06 9.01 -2.38
N LYS A 716 28.06 10.27 -1.91
CA LYS A 716 27.38 11.39 -2.58
C LYS A 716 27.94 11.74 -3.95
N THR A 717 29.20 11.39 -4.24
CA THR A 717 29.84 11.76 -5.51
C THR A 717 29.24 11.07 -6.72
N GLY A 718 28.60 9.90 -6.54
CA GLY A 718 28.19 9.02 -7.64
C GLY A 718 29.21 7.94 -8.01
N GLU A 719 30.41 7.97 -7.44
CA GLU A 719 31.44 6.95 -7.69
C GLU A 719 30.92 5.54 -7.38
N VAL A 720 30.32 5.35 -6.20
CA VAL A 720 29.84 4.01 -5.77
C VAL A 720 28.72 3.52 -6.66
N ALA A 721 27.77 4.38 -7.04
CA ALA A 721 26.71 4.03 -7.99
C ALA A 721 27.29 3.60 -9.33
N TYR A 722 28.27 4.34 -9.85
CA TYR A 722 28.98 3.95 -11.07
C TYR A 722 29.69 2.61 -10.89
N LEU A 723 30.48 2.40 -9.84
CA LEU A 723 31.23 1.15 -9.63
C LEU A 723 30.31 -0.07 -9.51
N LEU A 724 29.22 0.04 -8.75
CA LEU A 724 28.17 -0.99 -8.67
C LEU A 724 27.58 -1.30 -10.06
N SER A 725 27.42 -0.27 -10.91
CA SER A 725 26.91 -0.43 -12.28
C SER A 725 27.90 -1.08 -13.26
N GLN A 726 29.21 -1.02 -13.00
CA GLN A 726 30.26 -1.56 -13.88
C GLN A 726 30.55 -3.06 -13.63
N GLY A 727 29.98 -3.64 -12.58
CA GLY A 727 30.53 -4.83 -11.94
C GLY A 727 29.68 -6.08 -11.99
N CYS A 728 29.14 -6.49 -13.14
CA CYS A 728 28.95 -7.93 -13.40
C CYS A 728 28.80 -8.18 -14.90
N SER A 729 29.25 -9.34 -15.35
CA SER A 729 28.58 -10.05 -16.44
C SER A 729 27.93 -11.29 -15.83
N THR A 730 26.66 -11.54 -16.07
CA THR A 730 26.01 -12.78 -15.59
C THR A 730 25.93 -13.80 -16.72
N GLY A 731 26.28 -15.05 -16.40
CA GLY A 731 26.26 -16.20 -17.33
C GLY A 731 27.67 -16.75 -17.63
N GLU A 732 27.73 -18.01 -18.07
CA GLU A 732 28.94 -18.64 -18.65
C GLU A 732 28.68 -18.90 -20.15
N GLY A 733 29.63 -18.56 -21.02
CA GLY A 733 29.54 -18.82 -22.46
C GLY A 733 28.71 -17.79 -23.24
N ASP A 734 28.00 -18.23 -24.29
CA ASP A 734 27.28 -17.35 -25.23
C ASP A 734 26.11 -16.55 -24.59
N ASN A 735 25.79 -16.81 -23.32
CA ASN A 735 24.74 -16.15 -22.54
C ASN A 735 25.26 -15.01 -21.63
N THR A 736 26.49 -14.56 -21.83
CA THR A 736 27.11 -13.49 -21.01
C THR A 736 26.37 -12.16 -21.21
N VAL A 737 25.60 -11.72 -20.22
CA VAL A 737 24.95 -10.40 -20.22
C VAL A 737 25.91 -9.38 -19.65
N THR A 738 26.35 -8.41 -20.46
CA THR A 738 27.12 -7.24 -19.98
C THR A 738 26.12 -6.15 -19.64
N TYR A 739 26.12 -5.71 -18.38
CA TYR A 739 25.12 -4.76 -17.87
C TYR A 739 25.38 -3.34 -18.40
N ASP A 740 24.31 -2.65 -18.81
CA ASP A 740 24.33 -1.32 -19.46
C ASP A 740 24.31 -0.12 -18.47
N GLY A 741 24.41 -0.43 -17.17
CA GLY A 741 24.31 0.53 -16.07
C GLY A 741 22.89 0.90 -15.66
N SER A 742 21.89 0.05 -15.92
CA SER A 742 20.47 0.28 -15.58
C SER A 742 20.04 -0.10 -14.15
N ILE A 743 20.78 -0.98 -13.46
CA ILE A 743 20.36 -1.46 -12.13
C ILE A 743 20.67 -0.43 -11.04
N TRP A 744 21.90 0.08 -11.00
CA TRP A 744 22.34 1.05 -10.00
C TRP A 744 22.39 2.45 -10.58
N GLY A 745 21.75 3.39 -9.89
CA GLY A 745 21.79 4.81 -10.24
C GLY A 745 21.73 5.70 -9.02
N GLN A 746 21.97 7.00 -9.22
CA GLN A 746 21.97 8.01 -8.18
C GLN A 746 21.77 9.40 -8.81
N THR A 747 20.86 10.19 -8.27
CA THR A 747 20.65 11.58 -8.68
C THR A 747 21.68 12.47 -7.98
N ILE A 748 22.74 12.83 -8.70
CA ILE A 748 23.88 13.57 -8.15
C ILE A 748 23.43 14.96 -7.66
N GLY A 749 23.80 15.29 -6.43
CA GLY A 749 23.39 16.52 -5.73
C GLY A 749 22.08 16.41 -4.95
N THR A 750 21.33 15.30 -5.09
CA THR A 750 20.10 15.03 -4.31
C THR A 750 20.25 13.79 -3.45
N ASP A 751 20.58 12.66 -4.07
CA ASP A 751 20.62 11.36 -3.40
C ASP A 751 21.95 11.17 -2.66
N THR A 752 21.87 10.71 -1.41
CA THR A 752 23.08 10.41 -0.62
C THR A 752 23.69 9.06 -1.00
N TYR A 753 22.86 8.09 -1.37
CA TYR A 753 23.28 6.71 -1.63
C TYR A 753 22.70 6.19 -2.96
N PRO A 754 23.33 5.18 -3.60
CA PRO A 754 22.81 4.54 -4.81
C PRO A 754 21.45 3.87 -4.58
N THR A 755 20.58 3.92 -5.57
CA THR A 755 19.26 3.25 -5.53
C THR A 755 19.09 2.33 -6.73
N LEU A 756 18.31 1.26 -6.54
CA LEU A 756 17.91 0.37 -7.62
C LEU A 756 16.98 1.12 -8.60
N GLY A 757 17.32 1.13 -9.90
CA GLY A 757 16.59 1.84 -10.94
C GLY A 757 16.75 3.38 -10.92
N GLY A 758 17.76 3.90 -10.21
CA GLY A 758 18.02 5.34 -10.10
C GLY A 758 18.57 5.97 -11.39
N ALA A 759 18.81 7.29 -11.37
CA ALA A 759 19.39 8.01 -12.50
C ALA A 759 20.80 7.52 -12.84
N LYS A 760 21.07 7.25 -14.12
CA LYS A 760 22.37 6.74 -14.58
C LYS A 760 23.51 7.70 -14.23
N VAL A 761 24.64 7.16 -13.76
CA VAL A 761 25.85 7.92 -13.44
C VAL A 761 26.94 7.61 -14.46
N TYR A 762 27.54 8.66 -15.01
CA TYR A 762 28.65 8.60 -15.96
C TYR A 762 29.96 8.97 -15.27
N LYS A 763 31.05 8.29 -15.65
CA LYS A 763 32.42 8.66 -15.27
C LYS A 763 33.00 9.56 -16.36
N ASN A 764 32.94 10.86 -16.15
CA ASN A 764 33.46 11.87 -17.06
C ASN A 764 34.96 12.07 -16.81
N ALA A 765 35.74 12.04 -17.88
CA ALA A 765 37.17 12.28 -17.83
C ALA A 765 37.50 13.72 -18.24
N THR A 766 38.48 14.30 -17.54
CA THR A 766 39.15 15.52 -17.99
C THR A 766 40.49 15.16 -18.60
N TYR A 767 40.78 15.72 -19.77
CA TYR A 767 42.00 15.50 -20.52
C TYR A 767 42.72 16.83 -20.74
N ASN A 768 44.06 16.78 -20.71
CA ASN A 768 44.88 17.94 -21.11
C ASN A 768 44.97 18.09 -22.63
N GLY A 769 44.81 16.99 -23.39
CA GLY A 769 44.82 17.03 -24.85
C GLY A 769 43.45 17.36 -25.43
N CYS A 770 43.45 17.69 -26.72
CA CYS A 770 42.25 18.02 -27.47
C CYS A 770 41.48 16.77 -27.95
N GLU A 771 40.21 16.97 -28.31
CA GLU A 771 39.31 15.93 -28.81
C GLU A 771 39.91 15.25 -30.06
N GLY A 772 40.27 13.96 -29.95
CA GLY A 772 40.90 13.15 -31.00
C GLY A 772 42.33 12.66 -30.67
N LYS A 773 43.10 13.41 -29.88
CA LYS A 773 44.35 12.94 -29.25
C LYS A 773 44.44 13.40 -27.80
N PRO A 774 43.53 12.95 -26.93
CA PRO A 774 43.36 13.53 -25.61
C PRO A 774 44.47 13.18 -24.61
N GLY A 775 45.28 12.15 -24.91
CA GLY A 775 46.26 11.59 -23.96
C GLY A 775 45.58 10.82 -22.81
N GLU A 776 46.33 10.57 -21.74
CA GLU A 776 45.79 9.97 -20.53
C GLU A 776 44.92 10.98 -19.77
N PRO A 777 43.78 10.54 -19.20
CA PRO A 777 42.91 11.41 -18.40
C PRO A 777 43.61 11.86 -17.12
N VAL A 778 43.46 13.15 -16.78
CA VAL A 778 44.11 13.76 -15.61
C VAL A 778 43.25 13.71 -14.36
N SER A 779 41.93 13.68 -14.51
CA SER A 779 40.97 13.54 -13.42
C SER A 779 39.67 12.95 -13.92
N TYR A 780 38.89 12.43 -12.98
CA TYR A 780 37.54 11.95 -13.22
C TYR A 780 36.54 12.67 -12.33
N GLU A 781 35.36 12.91 -12.87
CA GLU A 781 34.19 13.37 -12.13
C GLU A 781 33.00 12.49 -12.47
N TYR A 782 32.04 12.38 -11.56
CA TYR A 782 30.84 11.58 -11.74
C TYR A 782 29.64 12.50 -11.86
N SER A 783 28.79 12.28 -12.88
CA SER A 783 27.59 13.10 -13.07
C SER A 783 26.48 12.33 -13.79
N ASN A 784 25.27 12.86 -13.77
CA ASN A 784 24.16 12.33 -14.56
C ASN A 784 24.20 12.76 -16.05
N THR A 785 25.30 13.35 -16.54
CA THR A 785 25.45 13.76 -17.95
C THR A 785 26.81 13.33 -18.49
N GLU A 786 26.81 12.58 -19.59
CA GLU A 786 28.05 12.20 -20.27
C GLU A 786 28.70 13.42 -20.92
N LYS A 787 29.84 13.86 -20.38
CA LYS A 787 30.54 15.05 -20.86
C LYS A 787 32.02 15.02 -20.45
N ASN A 788 32.87 14.48 -21.31
CA ASN A 788 34.32 14.61 -21.15
C ASN A 788 34.76 16.06 -21.41
N THR A 789 35.82 16.48 -20.73
CA THR A 789 36.43 17.81 -20.92
C THR A 789 37.80 17.65 -21.54
N TYR A 790 38.12 18.45 -22.56
CA TYR A 790 39.37 18.40 -23.32
C TYR A 790 40.13 19.74 -23.18
N GLY A 791 41.45 19.70 -23.32
CA GLY A 791 42.30 20.89 -23.24
C GLY A 791 42.32 21.72 -24.52
N ASP A 792 43.04 22.84 -24.48
CA ASP A 792 43.14 23.81 -25.58
C ASP A 792 43.81 23.23 -26.85
N HIS A 793 43.61 23.90 -27.99
CA HIS A 793 44.26 23.59 -29.26
C HIS A 793 45.49 24.51 -29.48
N PRO A 794 46.73 24.05 -29.20
CA PRO A 794 47.94 24.86 -29.45
C PRO A 794 48.26 24.98 -30.96
N ASP A 795 48.82 26.13 -31.37
CA ASP A 795 49.24 26.44 -32.75
C ASP A 795 50.49 27.32 -32.72
N ALA A 796 51.64 26.67 -32.55
CA ALA A 796 52.93 27.32 -32.38
C ALA A 796 53.50 27.82 -33.72
N ASP A 797 53.17 27.18 -34.84
CA ASP A 797 53.60 27.62 -36.18
C ASP A 797 52.66 28.66 -36.81
N ASN A 798 51.52 28.92 -36.15
CA ASN A 798 50.51 29.91 -36.49
C ASN A 798 49.90 29.63 -37.88
N ASP A 799 49.78 28.36 -38.27
CA ASP A 799 49.17 27.93 -39.54
C ASP A 799 47.63 27.87 -39.47
N GLY A 800 47.05 28.06 -38.28
CA GLY A 800 45.61 28.03 -38.03
C GLY A 800 45.06 26.63 -37.74
N LYS A 801 45.92 25.62 -37.60
CA LYS A 801 45.59 24.27 -37.18
C LYS A 801 46.23 23.97 -35.82
N CYS A 802 45.56 23.09 -35.08
CA CYS A 802 46.11 22.55 -33.84
C CYS A 802 47.34 21.67 -34.15
N ASP A 803 48.48 21.96 -33.54
CA ASP A 803 49.71 21.16 -33.66
C ASP A 803 49.48 19.70 -33.21
N ASP A 804 48.59 19.49 -32.24
CA ASP A 804 48.36 18.17 -31.63
C ASP A 804 47.39 17.31 -32.46
N CYS A 805 46.25 17.86 -32.89
CA CYS A 805 45.19 17.10 -33.58
C CYS A 805 44.92 17.48 -35.03
N GLY A 806 45.56 18.53 -35.56
CA GLY A 806 45.43 18.98 -36.95
C GLY A 806 44.09 19.62 -37.30
N GLN A 807 43.19 19.82 -36.32
CA GLN A 807 41.90 20.51 -36.50
C GLN A 807 42.12 22.01 -36.70
N TYR A 808 41.33 22.65 -37.57
CA TYR A 808 41.35 24.09 -37.72
C TYR A 808 40.83 24.77 -36.46
N ILE A 809 41.61 25.69 -35.89
CA ILE A 809 41.32 26.34 -34.60
C ILE A 809 40.07 27.21 -34.66
N ASP A 810 39.84 27.85 -35.80
CA ASP A 810 38.64 28.64 -36.06
C ASP A 810 37.43 27.77 -36.43
N GLY A 811 37.60 26.45 -36.50
CA GLY A 811 36.57 25.47 -36.78
C GLY A 811 36.21 25.28 -38.26
N ILE A 812 36.67 26.14 -39.17
CA ILE A 812 36.32 26.09 -40.61
C ILE A 812 37.53 26.26 -41.56
N GLY A 813 38.70 26.67 -41.06
CA GLY A 813 39.91 26.87 -41.83
C GLY A 813 39.95 28.18 -42.61
N ALA A 814 39.57 29.28 -41.96
CA ALA A 814 39.58 30.64 -42.51
C ALA A 814 40.34 31.62 -41.61
N LYS A 815 41.58 31.92 -42.00
CA LYS A 815 42.49 32.76 -41.22
C LYS A 815 42.61 34.15 -41.82
N LEU A 816 42.51 35.18 -40.98
CA LEU A 816 42.79 36.55 -41.40
C LEU A 816 44.30 36.75 -41.61
N ALA A 817 44.66 37.22 -42.79
CA ALA A 817 46.03 37.60 -43.15
C ALA A 817 46.34 39.09 -42.96
N GLY A 818 45.33 39.95 -43.09
CA GLY A 818 45.49 41.38 -42.89
C GLY A 818 44.36 42.20 -43.50
N TYR A 819 44.54 43.52 -43.49
CA TYR A 819 43.57 44.47 -44.02
C TYR A 819 44.25 45.56 -44.86
N SER A 820 43.50 46.24 -45.73
CA SER A 820 43.95 47.47 -46.39
C SER A 820 42.82 48.47 -46.60
N LEU A 821 43.13 49.76 -46.73
CA LEU A 821 42.12 50.73 -47.17
C LEU A 821 41.76 50.53 -48.64
N SER A 822 40.50 50.80 -48.97
CA SER A 822 40.08 51.01 -50.35
C SER A 822 40.60 52.36 -50.86
N LEU A 823 41.77 52.35 -51.51
CA LEU A 823 42.45 53.58 -51.95
C LEU A 823 41.98 54.11 -53.32
N THR A 824 41.25 53.30 -54.09
CA THR A 824 40.80 53.62 -55.45
C THR A 824 39.28 53.61 -55.62
N GLY A 825 38.53 53.32 -54.55
CA GLY A 825 37.07 53.17 -54.55
C GLY A 825 36.37 54.09 -53.56
N ASN A 826 35.28 53.60 -52.95
CA ASN A 826 34.60 54.26 -51.84
C ASN A 826 35.39 54.06 -50.53
N ILE A 827 35.01 54.81 -49.49
CA ILE A 827 35.56 54.66 -48.14
C ILE A 827 35.24 53.25 -47.63
N GLY A 828 36.27 52.50 -47.23
CA GLY A 828 36.10 51.11 -46.83
C GLY A 828 37.41 50.40 -46.52
N VAL A 829 37.29 49.15 -46.07
CA VAL A 829 38.41 48.26 -45.73
C VAL A 829 38.32 46.98 -46.57
N ASN A 830 39.44 46.54 -47.10
CA ASN A 830 39.61 45.21 -47.69
C ASN A 830 40.10 44.24 -46.61
N PHE A 831 39.45 43.10 -46.46
CA PHE A 831 39.86 42.00 -45.59
C PHE A 831 40.55 40.92 -46.43
N TYR A 832 41.77 40.55 -46.08
CA TYR A 832 42.53 39.49 -46.77
C TYR A 832 42.49 38.23 -45.92
N MET A 833 41.95 37.16 -46.48
CA MET A 833 41.82 35.86 -45.82
C MET A 833 42.68 34.79 -46.50
N GLU A 834 43.36 33.98 -45.71
CA GLU A 834 43.88 32.67 -46.10
C GLU A 834 42.75 31.65 -45.86
N LEU A 835 42.34 30.95 -46.92
CA LEU A 835 41.22 30.00 -46.88
C LEU A 835 41.71 28.58 -47.17
N SER A 836 41.17 27.60 -46.46
CA SER A 836 41.42 26.19 -46.72
C SER A 836 40.80 25.73 -48.06
N ASP A 837 41.36 24.67 -48.64
CA ASP A 837 40.82 24.08 -49.89
C ASP A 837 39.35 23.70 -49.77
N GLN A 838 38.89 23.32 -48.57
CA GLN A 838 37.50 22.99 -48.29
C GLN A 838 36.58 24.20 -48.43
N ILE A 839 36.96 25.34 -47.85
CA ILE A 839 36.18 26.58 -47.95
C ILE A 839 36.21 27.15 -49.37
N ILE A 840 37.33 27.00 -50.08
CA ILE A 840 37.46 27.41 -51.48
C ILE A 840 36.55 26.58 -52.39
N ALA A 841 36.42 25.27 -52.13
CA ALA A 841 35.55 24.39 -52.91
C ALA A 841 34.05 24.56 -52.60
N ASP A 842 33.71 25.14 -51.46
CA ASP A 842 32.34 25.33 -51.02
C ASP A 842 31.68 26.53 -51.71
N LYS A 843 30.77 26.24 -52.64
CA LYS A 843 30.01 27.26 -53.40
C LYS A 843 29.06 28.10 -52.52
N GLY A 844 28.74 27.62 -51.32
CA GLY A 844 27.90 28.31 -50.35
C GLY A 844 28.68 29.18 -49.37
N ALA A 845 30.01 29.15 -49.37
CA ALA A 845 30.83 29.90 -48.44
C ALA A 845 30.86 31.41 -48.75
N TYR A 846 30.85 32.24 -47.72
CA TYR A 846 30.87 33.70 -47.83
C TYR A 846 31.53 34.38 -46.62
N MET A 847 32.04 35.59 -46.84
CA MET A 847 32.40 36.53 -45.78
C MET A 847 31.18 37.40 -45.47
N GLN A 848 30.76 37.43 -44.22
CA GLN A 848 29.71 38.32 -43.74
C GLN A 848 30.35 39.56 -43.11
N PHE A 849 29.89 40.74 -43.50
CA PHE A 849 30.17 41.99 -42.81
C PHE A 849 28.92 42.50 -42.12
N THR A 850 29.03 42.83 -40.84
CA THR A 850 28.00 43.55 -40.08
C THR A 850 28.48 44.99 -39.89
N LEU A 851 27.75 45.93 -40.47
CA LEU A 851 28.04 47.36 -40.40
C LEU A 851 27.44 47.99 -39.14
N PRO A 852 27.96 49.15 -38.70
CA PRO A 852 27.50 49.85 -37.49
C PRO A 852 26.01 50.18 -37.45
N ASN A 853 25.39 50.38 -38.61
CA ASN A 853 23.95 50.64 -38.75
C ASN A 853 23.08 49.36 -38.69
N GLY A 854 23.68 48.20 -38.41
CA GLY A 854 23.03 46.89 -38.33
C GLY A 854 22.79 46.23 -39.68
N SER A 855 23.16 46.88 -40.79
CA SER A 855 23.09 46.23 -42.10
C SER A 855 24.15 45.13 -42.23
N VAL A 856 23.76 44.05 -42.90
CA VAL A 856 24.61 42.89 -43.14
C VAL A 856 24.85 42.78 -44.64
N THR A 857 26.12 42.75 -45.04
CA THR A 857 26.51 42.44 -46.41
C THR A 857 27.21 41.08 -46.43
N LYS A 858 26.97 40.30 -47.48
CA LYS A 858 27.58 38.98 -47.67
C LYS A 858 28.34 39.00 -48.99
N VAL A 859 29.62 38.67 -48.94
CA VAL A 859 30.49 38.57 -50.11
C VAL A 859 30.84 37.09 -50.29
N PRO A 860 30.27 36.41 -51.30
CA PRO A 860 30.60 35.01 -51.60
C PRO A 860 32.11 34.84 -51.83
N VAL A 861 32.66 33.69 -51.41
CA VAL A 861 34.08 33.36 -51.66
C VAL A 861 34.39 33.37 -53.16
N SER A 862 33.42 32.96 -54.00
CA SER A 862 33.52 32.99 -55.47
C SER A 862 33.64 34.40 -56.07
N GLU A 863 33.21 35.44 -55.35
CA GLU A 863 33.29 36.84 -55.79
C GLU A 863 34.51 37.57 -55.23
N ALA A 864 35.30 36.89 -54.40
CA ALA A 864 36.46 37.48 -53.74
C ALA A 864 37.61 37.78 -54.72
N GLN A 865 38.23 38.94 -54.49
CA GLN A 865 39.49 39.41 -55.04
C GLN A 865 40.68 38.48 -54.82
N THR A 866 41.21 37.68 -55.75
CA THR A 866 42.43 36.91 -55.43
C THR A 866 43.70 37.75 -55.59
N ASN A 867 44.63 37.63 -54.63
CA ASN A 867 45.96 38.23 -54.69
C ASN A 867 47.02 37.19 -54.27
N ALA A 868 47.92 36.84 -55.17
CA ALA A 868 48.99 35.85 -54.94
C ALA A 868 50.40 36.48 -54.90
N THR A 869 50.51 37.81 -54.93
CA THR A 869 51.79 38.51 -55.10
C THR A 869 52.42 38.98 -53.79
N ILE A 870 51.72 38.83 -52.66
CA ILE A 870 52.17 39.34 -51.35
C ILE A 870 53.19 38.38 -50.69
N LYS A 871 53.00 37.07 -50.83
CA LYS A 871 53.91 36.03 -50.34
C LYS A 871 53.90 34.85 -51.31
N GLU A 872 55.06 34.44 -51.78
CA GLU A 872 55.20 33.33 -52.73
C GLU A 872 54.64 32.02 -52.14
N GLY A 873 53.71 31.38 -52.85
CA GLY A 873 53.04 30.15 -52.42
C GLY A 873 51.75 30.32 -51.61
N THR A 874 51.30 31.54 -51.31
CA THR A 874 50.05 31.80 -50.56
C THR A 874 49.08 32.66 -51.38
N THR A 875 47.84 32.18 -51.55
CA THR A 875 46.76 32.94 -52.21
C THR A 875 45.87 33.60 -51.17
N TYR A 876 45.75 34.92 -51.24
CA TYR A 876 44.89 35.71 -50.36
C TYR A 876 43.58 36.05 -51.05
N TYR A 877 42.46 35.84 -50.37
CA TYR A 877 41.12 36.20 -50.82
C TYR A 877 40.72 37.54 -50.20
N ARG A 878 40.54 38.55 -51.06
CA ARG A 878 40.23 39.94 -50.69
C ARG A 878 38.73 40.19 -50.73
N PHE A 879 38.18 40.53 -49.58
CA PHE A 879 36.77 40.87 -49.37
C PHE A 879 36.63 42.37 -49.07
N PRO A 880 36.13 43.20 -50.00
CA PRO A 880 35.91 44.62 -49.76
C PRO A 880 34.67 44.86 -48.91
N CYS A 881 34.76 45.79 -47.96
CA CYS A 881 33.66 46.28 -47.15
C CYS A 881 33.62 47.81 -47.16
N GLU A 882 32.59 48.37 -47.80
CA GLU A 882 32.38 49.81 -47.93
C GLU A 882 31.54 50.36 -46.78
N VAL A 883 31.87 51.55 -46.28
CA VAL A 883 31.14 52.25 -45.21
C VAL A 883 30.91 53.71 -45.54
N SER A 884 29.86 54.29 -44.99
CA SER A 884 29.59 55.73 -45.17
C SER A 884 30.68 56.57 -44.51
N SER A 885 30.96 57.74 -45.06
CA SER A 885 32.00 58.64 -44.51
C SER A 885 31.78 59.01 -43.04
N TYR A 886 30.54 59.09 -42.57
CA TYR A 886 30.23 59.36 -41.16
C TYR A 886 30.27 58.12 -40.23
N GLU A 887 30.42 56.91 -40.77
CA GLU A 887 30.50 55.63 -40.04
C GLU A 887 31.94 55.12 -39.89
N MET A 888 32.94 55.81 -40.46
CA MET A 888 34.31 55.30 -40.58
C MET A 888 35.06 55.06 -39.26
N THR A 889 34.54 55.58 -38.13
CA THR A 889 35.10 55.39 -36.79
C THR A 889 34.43 54.26 -36.01
N GLN A 890 33.42 53.62 -36.60
CA GLN A 890 32.61 52.59 -35.95
C GLN A 890 33.01 51.19 -36.43
N ASP A 891 32.77 50.20 -35.57
CA ASP A 891 33.18 48.81 -35.76
C ASP A 891 32.52 48.14 -36.97
N ILE A 892 33.35 47.57 -37.84
CA ILE A 892 32.95 46.62 -38.87
C ILE A 892 33.30 45.23 -38.34
N LYS A 893 32.28 44.36 -38.22
CA LYS A 893 32.49 42.96 -37.84
C LYS A 893 32.52 42.10 -39.10
N ALA A 894 33.58 41.32 -39.28
CA ALA A 894 33.76 40.43 -40.40
C ALA A 894 33.89 38.98 -39.93
N GLN A 895 33.15 38.05 -40.54
CA GLN A 895 33.17 36.65 -40.16
C GLN A 895 32.92 35.73 -41.37
N MET A 896 33.71 34.67 -41.49
CA MET A 896 33.58 33.67 -42.54
C MET A 896 32.55 32.60 -42.19
N PHE A 897 31.78 32.17 -43.17
CA PHE A 897 30.80 31.09 -43.08
C PHE A 897 31.02 30.07 -44.18
N ASP A 898 30.84 28.79 -43.86
CA ASP A 898 30.68 27.73 -44.85
C ASP A 898 29.24 27.67 -45.40
N GLY A 899 29.01 26.84 -46.42
CA GLY A 899 27.72 26.66 -47.07
C GLY A 899 26.64 25.97 -46.22
N ASN A 900 27.02 25.39 -45.08
CA ASN A 900 26.11 24.76 -44.12
C ASN A 900 25.77 25.68 -42.94
N GLY A 901 26.37 26.88 -42.89
CA GLY A 901 26.14 27.86 -41.84
C GLY A 901 27.04 27.75 -40.62
N LYS A 902 28.10 26.92 -40.65
CA LYS A 902 29.15 26.94 -39.64
C LYS A 902 30.01 28.19 -39.83
N CYS A 903 30.36 28.85 -38.73
CA CYS A 903 31.08 30.13 -38.75
C CYS A 903 32.47 30.02 -38.13
N GLY A 904 33.41 30.79 -38.68
CA GLY A 904 34.77 30.94 -38.17
C GLY A 904 34.89 32.07 -37.16
N LYS A 905 36.12 32.49 -36.86
CA LYS A 905 36.40 33.60 -35.93
C LYS A 905 35.83 34.93 -36.44
N GLU A 906 35.22 35.71 -35.55
CA GLU A 906 34.78 37.10 -35.82
C GLU A 906 35.96 38.08 -35.65
N TYR A 907 36.13 38.99 -36.61
CA TYR A 907 37.14 40.05 -36.60
C TYR A 907 36.46 41.42 -36.55
N THR A 908 36.93 42.31 -35.68
CA THR A 908 36.39 43.68 -35.52
C THR A 908 37.43 44.71 -35.93
N TYR A 909 37.07 45.66 -36.80
CA TYR A 909 38.00 46.65 -37.35
C TYR A 909 37.30 47.93 -37.82
N THR A 910 37.99 49.08 -37.85
CA THR A 910 37.42 50.35 -38.38
C THR A 910 38.26 50.90 -39.55
N VAL A 911 37.63 51.72 -40.42
CA VAL A 911 38.36 52.45 -41.48
C VAL A 911 39.40 53.40 -40.87
N ARG A 912 39.05 54.06 -39.75
CA ARG A 912 39.95 54.98 -39.04
C ARG A 912 41.22 54.28 -38.56
N ASP A 913 41.14 53.06 -38.04
CA ASP A 913 42.31 52.34 -37.52
C ASP A 913 43.39 52.17 -38.58
N TYR A 914 43.00 51.79 -39.80
CA TYR A 914 43.97 51.65 -40.89
C TYR A 914 44.46 53.00 -41.43
N ALA A 915 43.58 53.99 -41.55
CA ALA A 915 43.99 55.33 -41.97
C ALA A 915 45.06 55.90 -41.03
N GLN A 916 44.87 55.72 -39.72
CA GLN A 916 45.85 56.11 -38.70
C GLN A 916 47.12 55.26 -38.76
N TYR A 917 47.02 53.98 -39.11
CA TYR A 917 48.20 53.16 -39.39
C TYR A 917 49.04 53.73 -40.55
N ILE A 918 48.42 54.13 -41.67
CA ILE A 918 49.13 54.80 -42.78
C ILE A 918 49.82 56.08 -42.29
N ILE A 919 49.12 56.92 -41.54
CA ILE A 919 49.63 58.18 -41.01
C ILE A 919 50.81 57.98 -40.06
N LYS A 920 50.71 57.00 -39.14
CA LYS A 920 51.78 56.66 -38.19
C LYS A 920 53.01 56.11 -38.89
N ASN A 921 52.84 55.45 -40.04
CA ASN A 921 53.91 54.84 -40.83
C ASN A 921 54.18 55.62 -42.13
N TYR A 922 54.04 56.95 -42.11
CA TYR A 922 54.09 57.80 -43.32
C TYR A 922 55.35 57.60 -44.19
N SER A 923 56.49 57.25 -43.60
CA SER A 923 57.75 56.98 -44.33
C SER A 923 57.63 55.82 -45.33
N SER A 924 56.74 54.87 -45.05
CA SER A 924 56.46 53.71 -45.92
C SER A 924 55.27 53.92 -46.85
N TYR A 925 54.51 55.00 -46.65
CA TYR A 925 53.27 55.30 -47.37
C TYR A 925 53.21 56.77 -47.84
N VAL A 926 54.34 57.30 -48.31
CA VAL A 926 54.50 58.72 -48.66
C VAL A 926 53.43 59.19 -49.64
N ASP A 927 53.12 58.37 -50.66
CA ASP A 927 52.14 58.73 -51.69
C ASP A 927 50.68 58.64 -51.19
N ALA A 928 50.39 57.74 -50.25
CA ALA A 928 49.05 57.52 -49.71
C ALA A 928 48.72 58.40 -48.50
N TYR A 929 49.73 58.98 -47.84
CA TYR A 929 49.56 59.83 -46.66
C TYR A 929 48.62 61.02 -46.89
N PRO A 930 48.76 61.84 -47.95
CA PRO A 930 47.86 62.98 -48.17
C PRO A 930 46.40 62.55 -48.38
N PHE A 931 46.18 61.41 -49.04
CA PHE A 931 44.85 60.85 -49.25
C PHE A 931 44.22 60.35 -47.94
N ALA A 932 44.99 59.68 -47.08
CA ALA A 932 44.51 59.23 -45.77
C ALA A 932 44.09 60.42 -44.88
N VAL A 933 44.87 61.51 -44.88
CA VAL A 933 44.54 62.77 -44.18
C VAL A 933 43.25 63.39 -44.73
N ALA A 934 43.14 63.56 -46.05
CA ALA A 934 41.96 64.13 -46.68
C ALA A 934 40.70 63.28 -46.44
N MET A 935 40.82 61.95 -46.47
CA MET A 935 39.74 61.01 -46.16
C MET A 935 39.25 61.17 -44.72
N LEU A 936 40.16 61.26 -43.74
CA LEU A 936 39.78 61.46 -42.33
C LEU A 936 39.14 62.83 -42.09
N ASN A 937 39.62 63.89 -42.75
CA ASN A 937 39.01 65.23 -42.68
C ASN A 937 37.62 65.25 -43.32
N TYR A 938 37.43 64.55 -44.45
CA TYR A 938 36.11 64.35 -45.05
C TYR A 938 35.18 63.59 -44.11
N GLY A 939 35.65 62.49 -43.50
CA GLY A 939 34.89 61.75 -42.49
C GLY A 939 34.45 62.60 -41.31
N ALA A 940 35.36 63.36 -40.72
CA ALA A 940 35.07 64.24 -39.60
C ALA A 940 34.06 65.35 -39.95
N SER A 941 34.19 65.92 -41.15
CA SER A 941 33.24 66.92 -41.64
C SER A 941 31.86 66.30 -41.90
N SER A 942 31.82 65.06 -42.39
CA SER A 942 30.59 64.29 -42.61
C SER A 942 29.90 63.94 -41.30
N GLN A 943 30.66 63.47 -40.30
CA GLN A 943 30.17 63.21 -38.93
C GLN A 943 29.51 64.43 -38.31
N LYS A 944 30.13 65.62 -38.45
CA LYS A 944 29.56 66.89 -37.98
C LYS A 944 28.28 67.25 -38.73
N TYR A 945 28.31 67.23 -40.06
CA TYR A 945 27.17 67.63 -40.88
C TYR A 945 25.92 66.75 -40.67
N PHE A 946 26.11 65.44 -40.55
CA PHE A 946 25.01 64.48 -40.31
C PHE A 946 24.71 64.26 -38.83
N ASN A 947 25.45 64.91 -37.92
CA ASN A 947 25.36 64.74 -36.46
C ASN A 947 25.47 63.26 -36.03
N LYS A 948 26.51 62.57 -36.50
CA LYS A 948 26.80 61.16 -36.24
C LYS A 948 28.20 61.01 -35.67
N ALA A 949 28.33 60.33 -34.53
CA ALA A 949 29.62 60.06 -33.87
C ALA A 949 30.49 61.33 -33.65
N VAL A 950 29.86 62.46 -33.30
CA VAL A 950 30.54 63.76 -33.16
C VAL A 950 31.53 63.83 -31.99
N ASP A 951 31.40 62.96 -30.98
CA ASP A 951 32.34 62.85 -29.85
C ASP A 951 33.63 62.10 -30.21
N ASP A 952 33.62 61.42 -31.37
CA ASP A 952 34.72 60.58 -31.85
C ASP A 952 34.97 60.81 -33.34
N LEU A 953 35.37 62.04 -33.65
CA LEU A 953 35.65 62.47 -35.02
C LEU A 953 36.78 61.66 -35.65
N ALA A 954 36.66 61.39 -36.95
CA ALA A 954 37.61 60.60 -37.72
C ALA A 954 39.03 61.21 -37.71
N ASN A 955 39.13 62.53 -37.79
CA ASN A 955 40.39 63.26 -37.78
C ASN A 955 40.89 63.64 -36.37
N LYS A 956 40.25 63.17 -35.29
CA LYS A 956 40.59 63.54 -33.90
C LYS A 956 42.04 63.27 -33.53
N ASN A 957 42.66 62.24 -34.11
CA ASN A 957 44.05 61.85 -33.85
C ASN A 957 45.06 62.45 -34.85
N LEU A 958 44.60 63.28 -35.78
CA LEU A 958 45.50 64.05 -36.65
C LEU A 958 46.15 65.20 -35.87
N SER A 959 47.31 65.67 -36.36
CA SER A 959 47.93 66.89 -35.83
C SER A 959 47.03 68.10 -36.11
N SER A 960 47.17 69.18 -35.35
CA SER A 960 46.41 70.41 -35.60
C SER A 960 46.67 71.00 -36.99
N TYR A 961 47.85 70.74 -37.57
CA TYR A 961 48.18 71.08 -38.95
C TYR A 961 47.40 70.23 -39.96
N ASP A 962 47.35 68.91 -39.76
CA ASP A 962 46.67 67.99 -40.69
C ASP A 962 45.14 68.05 -40.59
N GLN A 963 44.58 68.57 -39.49
CA GLN A 963 43.14 68.83 -39.36
C GLN A 963 42.67 70.04 -40.17
N GLU A 964 43.57 70.93 -40.58
CA GLU A 964 43.22 72.08 -41.40
C GLU A 964 43.01 71.64 -42.86
N ILE A 965 41.79 71.80 -43.38
CA ILE A 965 41.48 71.46 -44.77
C ILE A 965 42.15 72.50 -45.68
N PRO A 966 43.21 72.13 -46.42
CA PRO A 966 44.00 73.09 -47.17
C PRO A 966 43.25 73.57 -48.40
N ASN A 967 43.62 74.73 -48.94
CA ASN A 967 43.06 75.26 -50.19
C ASN A 967 43.76 74.66 -51.45
N LEU A 968 44.40 73.49 -51.33
CA LEU A 968 45.17 72.85 -52.41
C LEU A 968 44.31 72.61 -53.65
N PHE A 969 43.03 72.32 -53.48
CA PHE A 969 42.07 72.08 -54.57
C PHE A 969 41.48 73.36 -55.19
N ASN A 970 41.79 74.58 -54.69
CA ASN A 970 41.09 75.82 -55.10
C ASN A 970 41.31 76.18 -56.59
N GLY A 971 42.43 75.75 -57.19
CA GLY A 971 42.64 75.84 -58.65
C GLY A 971 41.93 74.73 -59.43
N TYR A 972 41.88 73.53 -58.84
CA TYR A 972 41.24 72.34 -59.41
C TYR A 972 39.72 72.51 -59.53
N ILE A 973 39.06 73.09 -58.53
CA ILE A 973 37.59 73.23 -58.52
C ILE A 973 37.07 74.12 -59.66
N ASN A 974 37.86 75.12 -60.10
CA ASN A 974 37.47 76.07 -61.13
C ASN A 974 37.19 75.44 -62.51
N GLY A 975 37.66 74.21 -62.74
CA GLY A 975 37.37 73.45 -63.96
C GLY A 975 35.96 72.85 -64.03
N PHE A 976 35.20 72.85 -62.91
CA PHE A 976 33.94 72.12 -62.80
C PHE A 976 32.70 73.04 -62.81
N VAL A 977 32.69 74.03 -63.68
CA VAL A 977 31.52 74.90 -63.86
C VAL A 977 30.42 74.14 -64.61
N ALA A 978 29.29 73.87 -63.93
CA ALA A 978 28.11 73.30 -64.59
C ALA A 978 27.56 74.26 -65.65
N LYS A 979 27.48 73.81 -66.90
CA LYS A 979 26.80 74.57 -67.96
C LYS A 979 25.30 74.23 -67.92
N LYS A 980 24.47 75.27 -67.93
CA LYS A 980 23.02 75.09 -68.07
C LYS A 980 22.72 74.52 -69.45
N ALA A 981 22.11 73.34 -69.51
CA ALA A 981 21.60 72.78 -70.75
C ALA A 981 20.08 72.93 -70.78
N GLU A 982 19.58 73.54 -71.86
CA GLU A 982 18.17 73.80 -72.08
C GLU A 982 17.81 73.50 -73.53
N ASN A 983 16.60 73.00 -73.73
CA ASN A 983 16.02 72.72 -75.03
C ASN A 983 14.61 73.31 -75.06
N GLY A 984 14.32 74.12 -76.07
CA GLY A 984 13.05 74.85 -76.19
C GLY A 984 11.79 73.96 -76.24
N VAL A 985 11.96 72.67 -76.58
CA VAL A 985 10.89 71.65 -76.66
C VAL A 985 10.89 70.76 -75.42
N LEU A 986 12.05 70.22 -75.02
CA LEU A 986 12.12 69.20 -73.98
C LEU A 986 12.21 69.77 -72.56
N GLY A 987 12.62 71.01 -72.35
CA GLY A 987 12.81 71.59 -71.01
C GLY A 987 14.29 71.80 -70.67
N GLN A 988 14.69 71.61 -69.41
CA GLN A 988 16.04 71.96 -68.96
C GLN A 988 16.57 71.03 -67.86
N PHE A 989 17.89 70.98 -67.72
CA PHE A 989 18.51 70.50 -66.49
C PHE A 989 18.59 71.66 -65.49
N ALA A 990 17.79 71.57 -64.43
CA ALA A 990 17.50 72.65 -63.49
C ALA A 990 18.45 72.70 -62.29
N GLY A 991 19.18 71.63 -61.99
CA GLY A 991 20.13 71.62 -60.88
C GLY A 991 20.80 70.28 -60.62
N LEU A 992 21.69 70.27 -59.63
CA LEU A 992 22.47 69.13 -59.18
C LEU A 992 22.28 68.92 -57.66
N SER A 993 22.37 67.68 -57.20
CA SER A 993 22.60 67.37 -55.78
C SER A 993 23.48 66.14 -55.64
N MET A 994 24.13 65.99 -54.47
CA MET A 994 24.88 64.78 -54.13
C MET A 994 24.22 64.05 -52.96
N VAL A 995 24.26 62.72 -53.02
CA VAL A 995 23.91 61.84 -51.91
C VAL A 995 25.19 61.15 -51.45
N LEU A 996 25.54 61.34 -50.18
CA LEU A 996 26.76 60.83 -49.56
C LEU A 996 26.39 59.70 -48.58
N LYS A 997 26.35 58.46 -49.06
CA LYS A 997 26.19 57.22 -48.27
C LYS A 997 27.49 56.39 -48.34
N SER A 998 27.42 55.06 -48.18
CA SER A 998 28.54 54.16 -48.52
C SER A 998 28.99 54.35 -49.97
N GLU A 999 28.03 54.60 -50.86
CA GLU A 999 28.27 55.00 -52.25
C GLU A 999 28.01 56.50 -52.46
N THR A 1000 28.80 57.12 -53.34
CA THR A 1000 28.56 58.51 -53.78
C THR A 1000 27.61 58.51 -54.98
N THR A 1001 26.50 59.26 -54.89
CA THR A 1001 25.54 59.41 -56.00
C THR A 1001 25.41 60.87 -56.43
N LEU A 1002 25.47 61.14 -57.73
CA LEU A 1002 25.11 62.42 -58.33
C LEU A 1002 23.69 62.37 -58.87
N ASN A 1003 22.86 63.31 -58.43
CA ASN A 1003 21.49 63.49 -58.91
C ASN A 1003 21.40 64.73 -59.79
N LEU A 1004 20.94 64.55 -61.03
CA LEU A 1004 20.63 65.63 -61.96
C LEU A 1004 19.11 65.84 -62.03
N PHE A 1005 18.66 67.07 -61.80
CA PHE A 1005 17.24 67.41 -61.83
C PHE A 1005 16.84 67.85 -63.23
N TYR A 1006 16.05 67.03 -63.91
CA TYR A 1006 15.41 67.38 -65.18
C TYR A 1006 14.04 67.99 -64.94
N GLU A 1007 13.81 69.18 -65.51
CA GLU A 1007 12.54 69.88 -65.51
C GLU A 1007 11.94 69.86 -66.92
N PRO A 1008 10.86 69.09 -67.16
CA PRO A 1008 10.22 69.04 -68.46
C PRO A 1008 9.54 70.38 -68.79
N LYS A 1009 9.52 70.76 -70.06
CA LYS A 1009 8.76 71.93 -70.53
C LYS A 1009 7.26 71.68 -70.34
N GLU A 1010 6.49 72.74 -70.03
CA GLU A 1010 5.04 72.65 -69.88
C GLU A 1010 4.38 72.00 -71.12
N GLY A 1011 3.57 70.96 -70.90
CA GLY A 1011 2.90 70.19 -71.96
C GLY A 1011 3.67 68.96 -72.48
N VAL A 1012 4.90 68.70 -72.04
CA VAL A 1012 5.67 67.51 -72.45
C VAL A 1012 5.18 66.24 -71.74
N ASP A 1013 4.89 65.20 -72.52
CA ASP A 1013 4.56 63.86 -72.01
C ASP A 1013 5.84 63.05 -71.72
N VAL A 1014 6.25 63.06 -70.45
CA VAL A 1014 7.51 62.45 -70.00
C VAL A 1014 7.55 60.93 -70.20
N SER A 1015 6.40 60.26 -70.33
CA SER A 1015 6.36 58.81 -70.56
C SER A 1015 6.93 58.39 -71.94
N LYS A 1016 7.07 59.35 -72.85
CA LYS A 1016 7.63 59.14 -74.20
C LYS A 1016 9.11 59.48 -74.31
N LEU A 1017 9.74 59.90 -73.20
CA LEU A 1017 11.14 60.28 -73.17
C LEU A 1017 12.03 59.10 -72.76
N LYS A 1018 13.22 59.02 -73.35
CA LYS A 1018 14.30 58.15 -72.90
C LYS A 1018 15.33 58.94 -72.12
N PHE A 1019 15.82 58.34 -71.05
CA PHE A 1019 16.83 58.92 -70.16
C PHE A 1019 18.08 58.07 -70.22
N LEU A 1020 19.21 58.66 -70.57
CA LEU A 1020 20.47 57.94 -70.74
C LEU A 1020 21.61 58.61 -69.99
N VAL A 1021 22.53 57.78 -69.49
CA VAL A 1021 23.82 58.19 -68.94
C VAL A 1021 24.91 57.42 -69.68
N ASP A 1022 25.81 58.13 -70.38
CA ASP A 1022 26.81 57.54 -71.29
C ASP A 1022 26.20 56.52 -72.27
N GLY A 1023 24.98 56.80 -72.75
CA GLY A 1023 24.25 55.93 -73.67
C GLY A 1023 23.59 54.69 -73.05
N LYS A 1024 23.71 54.47 -71.73
CA LYS A 1024 22.94 53.44 -71.01
C LYS A 1024 21.62 54.00 -70.53
N GLU A 1025 20.52 53.31 -70.82
CA GLU A 1025 19.18 53.72 -70.40
C GLU A 1025 19.03 53.60 -68.87
N ILE A 1026 18.49 54.63 -68.25
CA ILE A 1026 18.22 54.69 -66.81
C ILE A 1026 16.74 55.05 -66.58
N THR A 1027 16.23 54.71 -65.39
CA THR A 1027 14.87 55.10 -64.99
C THR A 1027 14.95 56.27 -64.02
N PRO A 1028 14.41 57.46 -64.37
CA PRO A 1028 14.44 58.59 -63.46
C PRO A 1028 13.37 58.49 -62.37
N VAL A 1029 13.62 59.15 -61.23
CA VAL A 1029 12.68 59.22 -60.10
C VAL A 1029 11.93 60.55 -60.11
N LYS A 1030 10.60 60.54 -60.23
CA LYS A 1030 9.78 61.76 -60.19
C LYS A 1030 9.70 62.32 -58.76
N ARG A 1031 10.02 63.62 -58.58
CA ARG A 1031 9.81 64.37 -57.34
C ARG A 1031 9.31 65.78 -57.61
N GLY A 1032 8.04 66.03 -57.29
CA GLY A 1032 7.38 67.29 -57.60
C GLY A 1032 7.34 67.53 -59.12
N GLN A 1033 7.83 68.69 -59.55
CA GLN A 1033 7.95 69.05 -60.97
C GLN A 1033 9.20 68.46 -61.67
N TYR A 1034 10.13 67.87 -60.91
CA TYR A 1034 11.39 67.36 -61.45
C TYR A 1034 11.40 65.84 -61.62
N TYR A 1035 12.23 65.37 -62.54
CA TYR A 1035 12.62 63.97 -62.73
C TYR A 1035 14.12 63.86 -62.44
N ILE A 1036 14.47 63.02 -61.48
CA ILE A 1036 15.84 62.91 -60.98
C ILE A 1036 16.54 61.77 -61.70
N LEU A 1037 17.62 62.09 -62.41
CA LEU A 1037 18.52 61.12 -63.03
C LEU A 1037 19.71 60.89 -62.09
N SER A 1038 19.91 59.65 -61.66
CA SER A 1038 20.95 59.31 -60.70
C SER A 1038 22.13 58.60 -61.37
N LEU A 1039 23.35 59.05 -61.06
CA LEU A 1039 24.59 58.34 -61.33
C LEU A 1039 25.11 57.83 -59.98
N GLU A 1040 24.93 56.53 -59.74
CA GLU A 1040 25.26 55.84 -58.48
C GLU A 1040 26.69 55.28 -58.50
N ASN A 1041 27.21 54.91 -57.33
CA ASN A 1041 28.52 54.30 -57.10
C ASN A 1041 29.72 55.01 -57.77
N ILE A 1042 29.78 56.34 -57.66
CA ILE A 1042 30.89 57.13 -58.20
C ILE A 1042 32.10 56.99 -57.27
N ARG A 1043 33.17 56.35 -57.75
CA ARG A 1043 34.41 56.16 -56.99
C ARG A 1043 35.15 57.49 -56.79
N ALA A 1044 35.94 57.57 -55.72
CA ALA A 1044 36.66 58.79 -55.34
C ALA A 1044 37.54 59.38 -56.47
N ASN A 1045 38.15 58.52 -57.28
CA ASN A 1045 38.99 58.90 -58.42
C ASN A 1045 38.20 59.25 -59.69
N GLU A 1046 36.90 58.98 -59.71
CA GLU A 1046 35.99 59.25 -60.83
C GLU A 1046 35.08 60.45 -60.57
N LEU A 1047 35.15 61.08 -59.39
CA LEU A 1047 34.29 62.21 -59.01
C LEU A 1047 34.37 63.40 -59.97
N GLY A 1048 35.53 63.62 -60.60
CA GLY A 1048 35.75 64.66 -61.61
C GLY A 1048 35.40 64.22 -63.04
N ASN A 1049 35.13 62.94 -63.28
CA ASN A 1049 34.87 62.41 -64.61
C ASN A 1049 33.44 62.77 -65.04
N SER A 1050 33.33 63.56 -66.11
CA SER A 1050 32.01 63.93 -66.66
C SER A 1050 31.34 62.75 -67.33
N LYS A 1051 30.02 62.66 -67.12
CA LYS A 1051 29.11 61.71 -67.74
C LYS A 1051 28.10 62.46 -68.58
N THR A 1052 27.79 61.95 -69.77
CA THR A 1052 26.83 62.58 -70.68
C THR A 1052 25.43 62.15 -70.29
N PHE A 1053 24.63 63.09 -69.75
CA PHE A 1053 23.22 62.88 -69.47
C PHE A 1053 22.39 63.32 -70.67
N THR A 1054 21.51 62.44 -71.16
CA THR A 1054 20.68 62.69 -72.35
C THR A 1054 19.22 62.43 -72.05
N VAL A 1055 18.36 63.36 -72.46
CA VAL A 1055 16.90 63.22 -72.54
C VAL A 1055 16.48 63.40 -74.00
N THR A 1056 15.74 62.45 -74.56
CA THR A 1056 15.29 62.51 -75.96
C THR A 1056 13.91 61.89 -76.14
N ASP A 1057 13.11 62.46 -77.05
CA ASP A 1057 11.85 61.90 -77.56
C ASP A 1057 12.05 61.12 -78.89
N GLY A 1058 13.32 60.96 -79.33
CA GLY A 1058 13.69 60.38 -80.62
C GLY A 1058 13.86 61.38 -81.77
N THR A 1059 13.35 62.62 -81.63
CA THR A 1059 13.48 63.71 -82.63
C THR A 1059 14.27 64.90 -82.08
N ASN A 1060 13.99 65.29 -80.85
CA ASN A 1060 14.67 66.34 -80.08
C ASN A 1060 15.61 65.70 -79.05
N THR A 1061 16.71 66.38 -78.76
CA THR A 1061 17.69 65.92 -77.77
C THR A 1061 18.10 67.07 -76.85
N LEU A 1062 17.99 66.85 -75.54
CA LEU A 1062 18.60 67.64 -74.48
C LEU A 1062 19.77 66.83 -73.93
N SER A 1063 20.99 67.37 -73.99
CA SER A 1063 22.18 66.70 -73.49
C SER A 1063 23.09 67.66 -72.75
N GLY A 1064 23.76 67.16 -71.71
CA GLY A 1064 24.75 67.91 -70.94
C GLY A 1064 25.71 66.97 -70.21
N ASP A 1065 26.95 67.42 -70.07
CA ASP A 1065 28.00 66.68 -69.37
C ASP A 1065 28.06 67.15 -67.91
N TYR A 1066 27.90 66.21 -66.98
CA TYR A 1066 27.86 66.50 -65.54
C TYR A 1066 28.75 65.53 -64.75
N CYS A 1067 29.38 66.02 -63.67
CA CYS A 1067 30.09 65.19 -62.68
C CYS A 1067 29.85 65.70 -61.26
N ALA A 1068 30.25 64.89 -60.26
CA ALA A 1068 30.03 65.21 -58.86
C ALA A 1068 30.71 66.52 -58.43
N MET A 1069 31.92 66.77 -58.93
CA MET A 1069 32.68 67.98 -58.62
C MET A 1069 31.99 69.29 -59.07
N MET A 1070 31.04 69.23 -60.01
CA MET A 1070 30.28 70.41 -60.42
C MET A 1070 29.31 70.90 -59.33
N TYR A 1071 28.75 69.99 -58.54
CA TYR A 1071 27.97 70.38 -57.36
C TYR A 1071 28.89 71.00 -56.30
N CYS A 1072 30.08 70.44 -56.10
CA CYS A 1072 31.06 71.01 -55.18
C CYS A 1072 31.44 72.45 -55.57
N TYR A 1073 31.69 72.69 -56.85
CA TYR A 1073 31.95 74.04 -57.37
C TYR A 1073 30.78 74.99 -57.09
N GLN A 1074 29.54 74.55 -57.33
CA GLN A 1074 28.34 75.35 -57.07
C GLN A 1074 28.23 75.78 -55.60
N VAL A 1075 28.49 74.87 -54.65
CA VAL A 1075 28.41 75.17 -53.22
C VAL A 1075 29.54 76.10 -52.77
N LEU A 1076 30.77 75.85 -53.21
CA LEU A 1076 31.95 76.60 -52.77
C LEU A 1076 32.02 78.03 -53.34
N GLN A 1077 31.45 78.26 -54.52
CA GLN A 1077 31.46 79.57 -55.19
C GLN A 1077 30.19 80.39 -54.95
N ALA A 1078 29.23 79.86 -54.19
CA ALA A 1078 28.02 80.59 -53.84
C ALA A 1078 28.33 81.79 -52.93
N ALA A 1079 27.48 82.82 -52.98
CA ALA A 1079 27.62 83.97 -52.09
C ALA A 1079 27.59 83.53 -50.62
N LYS A 1080 28.40 84.19 -49.77
CA LYS A 1080 28.49 83.87 -48.34
C LYS A 1080 27.08 83.87 -47.70
N GLY A 1081 26.73 82.76 -47.04
CA GLY A 1081 25.42 82.53 -46.42
C GLY A 1081 24.36 81.87 -47.32
N ALA A 1082 24.66 81.56 -48.58
CA ALA A 1082 23.74 80.83 -49.47
C ALA A 1082 23.56 79.35 -49.08
N TYR A 1083 24.58 78.75 -48.47
CA TYR A 1083 24.58 77.40 -47.92
C TYR A 1083 25.01 77.44 -46.45
N ALA A 1084 24.59 76.45 -45.65
CA ALA A 1084 25.01 76.31 -44.26
C ALA A 1084 26.53 76.10 -44.15
N ASP A 1085 27.17 76.70 -43.15
CA ASP A 1085 28.63 76.66 -42.97
C ASP A 1085 29.18 75.22 -42.85
N ASP A 1086 28.42 74.32 -42.20
CA ASP A 1086 28.78 72.91 -42.08
C ASP A 1086 28.74 72.17 -43.44
N LEU A 1087 27.80 72.54 -44.33
CA LEU A 1087 27.74 72.00 -45.70
C LEU A 1087 28.92 72.49 -46.53
N VAL A 1088 29.26 73.78 -46.43
CA VAL A 1088 30.41 74.36 -47.12
C VAL A 1088 31.70 73.66 -46.66
N THR A 1089 31.84 73.42 -45.36
CA THR A 1089 32.98 72.70 -44.77
C THR A 1089 33.04 71.24 -45.24
N LEU A 1090 31.91 70.54 -45.26
CA LEU A 1090 31.81 69.17 -45.78
C LEU A 1090 32.23 69.09 -47.25
N VAL A 1091 31.70 69.98 -48.09
CA VAL A 1091 32.02 70.02 -49.53
C VAL A 1091 33.49 70.40 -49.74
N LYS A 1092 34.05 71.27 -48.89
CA LYS A 1092 35.47 71.61 -48.89
C LYS A 1092 36.32 70.36 -48.65
N ALA A 1093 36.02 69.62 -47.59
CA ALA A 1093 36.73 68.39 -47.24
C ALA A 1093 36.57 67.29 -48.31
N PHE A 1094 35.36 67.14 -48.86
CA PHE A 1094 35.08 66.19 -49.93
C PHE A 1094 35.83 66.53 -51.23
N SER A 1095 36.00 67.82 -51.53
CA SER A 1095 36.76 68.28 -52.70
C SER A 1095 38.26 68.00 -52.55
N ASP A 1096 38.81 68.15 -51.35
CA ASP A 1096 40.19 67.79 -51.03
C ASP A 1096 40.43 66.27 -51.10
N TYR A 1097 39.47 65.48 -50.59
CA TYR A 1097 39.44 64.02 -50.75
C TYR A 1097 39.44 63.61 -52.23
N ALA A 1098 38.58 64.22 -53.05
CA ALA A 1098 38.53 63.94 -54.49
C ALA A 1098 39.82 64.35 -55.22
N TYR A 1099 40.44 65.46 -54.81
CA TYR A 1099 41.69 65.94 -55.40
C TYR A 1099 42.88 65.00 -55.10
N THR A 1100 43.04 64.60 -53.83
CA THR A 1100 44.10 63.70 -53.40
C THR A 1100 43.93 62.27 -53.91
N ALA A 1101 42.69 61.82 -54.18
CA ALA A 1101 42.43 60.53 -54.82
C ALA A 1101 43.09 60.39 -56.20
N GLN A 1102 43.25 61.50 -56.94
CA GLN A 1102 43.84 61.48 -58.29
C GLN A 1102 45.33 61.16 -58.31
N SER A 1103 46.08 61.62 -57.31
CA SER A 1103 47.52 61.34 -57.23
C SER A 1103 47.77 59.87 -56.90
N VAL A 1104 47.03 59.33 -55.94
CA VAL A 1104 47.14 57.92 -55.51
C VAL A 1104 46.68 56.95 -56.61
N CYS A 1105 45.68 57.32 -57.42
CA CYS A 1105 45.19 56.46 -58.50
C CYS A 1105 46.05 56.46 -59.76
N LYS A 1106 46.91 57.47 -59.94
CA LYS A 1106 47.90 57.52 -61.03
C LYS A 1106 49.22 56.84 -60.66
N SER A 1107 49.48 56.65 -59.36
CA SER A 1107 50.71 56.08 -58.81
C SER A 1107 50.61 54.59 -58.45
N ASN A 1108 49.50 53.92 -58.79
CA ASN A 1108 49.32 52.48 -58.54
C ASN A 1108 49.78 51.62 -59.71
#